data_AF-A0A072V6P7-F1
#
_entry.id   AF-A0A072V6P7-F1
#
_cell.length_a   1.000
_cell.length_b   1.000
_cell.length_c   1.000
_cell.angle_alpha   90.00
_cell.angle_beta   90.00
_cell.angle_gamma   90.00
#
_symmetry.space_group_name_H-M   'P 1'
#
loop_
_entity.id
_entity.type
_entity.pdbx_description
1 polymer ?
#
loop_
_entity_poly.entity_id
_entity_poly.type
_entity_poly.pdbx_seq_one_letter_code
_entity_poly.pdbx_strand_id
1 'polypeptide(L)'
;MVGIYGTGGVGKSTLARAVYNNQISDQFDGVCFLDDIRENAINHGLVQLQETLLSEILCEKDIRVGNVSRGISIIKRRLQRKKVLLVLDDVDKAKQIQVLAGGHYWFGSGSKIIITTRDKHLLAIHEILNLYEVKQLNHEKSLELFNWHAFRNRKMDPCYNDISNRAVSYAHGLPLALEVIGSHLFGKRLDVWKSALDKYERILHEDIHEVLKVSYDDLDKDDKGIFLDIACFYNSYEMGYAKEMLYVHGFSAENGIQVLTDKSLIKIDGNGCVRMHDLVQDMGREIVRQESTLEPGKRSRLWSDDDIIHVLEENTGTDTVEVIIIDLYNDKEVQWSGTAFENMKNLKILIIRSARFSRGPKKLPNSLGVLDWSGYSSQSLPGDFNPKKLMMLSLHESCLISFKSLKVFESLSFLDFEGCKLLTELPSLSGLVNLGALCLDDCTNLIAVHKSVGFLNKLVLLSTQRCNQLELLVPNINLPSLETLDMRGCLRLKSFPEVLGVMENIRYVYLDQTSIDKLPFSIRNLVGLRQLFLRECASLTQLPDSIHILPKLEIITAYGCIGFRLFEDKEKVGSKVFPKAMLVYKEGSPVLLDMSSLNICPDNAIEVFCSSFIRMNADFISIGILEGRGNWYQHESNESSLHFWFQNKFPKIALCCAVKPPVCKGNMLLDFNFSVLINGTKQFTSSCNYMFSAEKITEQVLMCDLQCKVERLYLEHEWNQVDILYEFKYLMPCGSKRIMATHDRTTTRNPSWSFIYAFEDNKVGVKFLSEFEEREEQYRRNEAYSWFDSFFFARSLSPLVKKKRPVFPFFPVQRLEVPVIGIDLGTTYSCVGVWQHDRVHIIANDQGNRTTSSYVAFTDSECLIGDAAKNQVSSNPINTVFDAKRLIGRRFSDISVQSDMKLWPFKIISGPDDKPMIGVNYNGEDKQFTAEEISSMLLWKIRQIAEAYFGSPIRNAVVTVPVYFNNSQRQATKDAAVIAELNVMGIIDEPTASAIAYVLETTSVGEKNVLIFDLGGGTFDVSLLTIIKNYHGLFCEVKAISGDPHLGGEDFNNRMVNYFVQEFKRKNRKDISGDQRALMRLRTACEKAKRTLSFTLQTTIEIVCLFKGMDFFTIITRARFEELNMDLFMKCMETVEKLLRFARMDKTSVHDVVLVGGSTRIPKVQQLLQDFFNRKKLCDSINPDEVVAYGAAFYAAILSGEYKRNVHDVVLVGGSSFVKIILVIEICLFHFEICFFPFACC
;
A
#
# COMPACT_ATOMS: atom_id res chain seq x y z
N MET A 1 -0.36 8.60 29.45
CA MET A 1 0.74 9.52 29.08
C MET A 1 0.51 10.04 27.68
N VAL A 2 1.26 11.08 27.28
CA VAL A 2 1.40 11.59 25.91
C VAL A 2 2.90 11.75 25.62
N GLY A 3 3.34 11.27 24.46
CA GLY A 3 4.72 11.43 23.99
C GLY A 3 4.79 12.46 22.86
N ILE A 4 5.56 13.52 23.05
CA ILE A 4 5.83 14.56 22.04
C ILE A 4 7.20 14.25 21.43
N TYR A 5 7.25 13.96 20.13
CA TYR A 5 8.49 13.57 19.45
C TYR A 5 8.74 14.35 18.14
N GLY A 6 9.94 14.19 17.60
CA GLY A 6 10.41 14.87 16.39
C GLY A 6 11.87 15.30 16.48
N THR A 7 12.40 15.82 15.38
CA THR A 7 13.82 16.22 15.20
C THR A 7 14.32 17.23 16.26
N GLY A 8 15.63 17.30 16.47
CA GLY A 8 16.25 18.37 17.28
C GLY A 8 15.85 19.77 16.79
N GLY A 9 15.68 20.74 17.68
CA GLY A 9 15.36 22.13 17.32
C GLY A 9 13.92 22.41 16.82
N VAL A 10 13.04 21.41 16.69
CA VAL A 10 11.67 21.57 16.16
C VAL A 10 10.67 22.22 17.15
N GLY A 11 11.08 22.53 18.39
CA GLY A 11 10.23 23.22 19.38
C GLY A 11 9.44 22.33 20.36
N LYS A 12 9.83 21.06 20.54
CA LYS A 12 9.18 20.12 21.48
C LYS A 12 9.08 20.66 22.92
N SER A 13 10.21 21.07 23.48
CA SER A 13 10.30 21.64 24.84
C SER A 13 9.47 22.92 24.98
N THR A 14 9.51 23.78 23.96
CA THR A 14 8.70 25.00 23.89
C THR A 14 7.21 24.70 23.91
N LEU A 15 6.75 23.72 23.13
CA LEU A 15 5.36 23.27 23.11
C LEU A 15 4.93 22.68 24.46
N ALA A 16 5.74 21.80 25.05
CA ALA A 16 5.44 21.21 26.36
C ALA A 16 5.41 22.27 27.47
N ARG A 17 6.30 23.27 27.42
CA ARG A 17 6.34 24.42 28.35
C ARG A 17 5.16 25.36 28.16
N ALA A 18 4.70 25.58 26.93
CA ALA A 18 3.47 26.32 26.64
C ALA A 18 2.22 25.63 27.21
N VAL A 19 2.13 24.30 27.08
CA VAL A 19 1.05 23.50 27.69
C VAL A 19 1.10 23.56 29.22
N TYR A 20 2.29 23.49 29.81
CA TYR A 20 2.49 23.59 31.27
C TYR A 20 2.10 24.96 31.84
N ASN A 21 2.47 26.04 31.14
CA ASN A 21 2.23 27.43 31.58
C ASN A 21 0.79 27.93 31.32
N ASN A 22 -0.05 27.17 30.61
CA ASN A 22 -1.43 27.57 30.31
C ASN A 22 -2.36 27.34 31.53
N GLN A 23 -3.57 27.90 31.49
CA GLN A 23 -4.61 27.84 32.55
C GLN A 23 -5.17 26.42 32.84
N ILE A 24 -4.47 25.37 32.44
CA ILE A 24 -4.77 23.99 32.80
C ILE A 24 -4.10 23.57 34.11
N SER A 25 -3.01 24.22 34.52
CA SER A 25 -2.25 23.89 35.74
C SER A 25 -3.11 23.93 37.01
N ASP A 26 -3.98 24.93 37.14
CA ASP A 26 -4.96 25.10 38.22
C ASP A 26 -5.98 23.95 38.33
N GLN A 27 -6.05 23.05 37.34
CA GLN A 27 -6.94 21.90 37.33
C GLN A 27 -6.32 20.66 38.01
N PHE A 28 -5.10 20.74 38.56
CA PHE A 28 -4.35 19.61 39.10
C PHE A 28 -3.96 19.83 40.58
N ASP A 29 -3.88 18.74 41.34
CA ASP A 29 -3.52 18.73 42.77
C ASP A 29 -2.01 18.95 43.00
N GLY A 30 -1.24 19.12 41.93
CA GLY A 30 0.20 19.30 41.93
C GLY A 30 0.75 19.25 40.50
N VAL A 31 1.71 20.11 40.21
CA VAL A 31 2.31 20.29 38.88
C VAL A 31 3.83 20.23 39.00
N CYS A 32 4.52 19.70 37.99
CA CYS A 32 5.97 19.66 37.93
C CYS A 32 6.46 19.65 36.47
N PHE A 33 7.54 20.39 36.21
CA PHE A 33 8.24 20.43 34.93
C PHE A 33 9.71 20.06 35.16
N LEU A 34 10.08 18.82 34.83
CA LEU A 34 11.48 18.41 34.83
C LEU A 34 12.10 18.74 33.47
N ASP A 35 12.88 19.82 33.44
CA ASP A 35 13.63 20.30 32.28
C ASP A 35 14.87 19.45 31.99
N ASP A 36 15.29 19.35 30.73
CA ASP A 36 16.45 18.59 30.20
C ASP A 36 16.87 17.37 31.05
N ILE A 37 16.04 16.31 31.01
CA ILE A 37 16.27 15.10 31.82
C ILE A 37 17.51 14.34 31.35
N ARG A 38 17.84 14.37 30.04
CA ARG A 38 19.08 13.79 29.49
C ARG A 38 20.30 14.36 30.19
N GLU A 39 20.46 15.69 30.21
CA GLU A 39 21.61 16.33 30.84
C GLU A 39 21.55 16.26 32.38
N ASN A 40 20.40 16.57 32.99
CA ASN A 40 20.26 16.55 34.45
C ASN A 40 20.46 15.15 35.06
N ALA A 41 20.08 14.08 34.35
CA ALA A 41 20.35 12.71 34.80
C ALA A 41 21.85 12.35 34.79
N ILE A 42 22.67 13.02 33.97
CA ILE A 42 24.14 12.86 33.92
C ILE A 42 24.78 13.70 35.03
N ASN A 43 24.43 14.99 35.12
CA ASN A 43 25.07 15.95 36.03
C ASN A 43 24.66 15.78 37.50
N HIS A 44 23.42 15.34 37.77
CA HIS A 44 22.82 15.32 39.10
C HIS A 44 22.27 13.94 39.51
N GLY A 45 22.07 13.05 38.55
CA GLY A 45 21.60 11.69 38.80
C GLY A 45 20.10 11.57 39.05
N LEU A 46 19.58 10.36 38.84
CA LEU A 46 18.15 10.06 38.89
C LEU A 46 17.51 10.26 40.28
N VAL A 47 18.30 10.23 41.35
CA VAL A 47 17.81 10.46 42.73
C VAL A 47 17.37 11.91 42.92
N GLN A 48 18.16 12.87 42.45
CA GLN A 48 17.85 14.29 42.59
C GLN A 48 16.61 14.66 41.76
N LEU A 49 16.44 14.10 40.56
CA LEU A 49 15.22 14.27 39.75
C LEU A 49 13.96 13.75 40.46
N GLN A 50 14.05 12.62 41.18
CA GLN A 50 12.93 12.11 42.00
C GLN A 50 12.62 13.01 43.20
N GLU A 51 13.64 13.60 43.82
CA GLU A 51 13.49 14.53 44.96
C GLU A 51 12.85 15.86 44.50
N THR A 52 13.28 16.43 43.36
CA THR A 52 12.66 17.60 42.73
C THR A 52 11.19 17.34 42.39
N LEU A 53 10.89 16.23 41.70
CA LEU A 53 9.52 15.84 41.33
C LEU A 53 8.59 15.74 42.55
N LEU A 54 9.06 15.13 43.63
CA LEU A 54 8.29 15.02 44.86
C LEU A 54 8.12 16.38 45.57
N SER A 55 9.17 17.20 45.60
CA SER A 55 9.17 18.53 46.24
C SER A 55 8.16 19.47 45.58
N GLU A 56 8.15 19.53 44.24
CA GLU A 56 7.23 20.37 43.47
C GLU A 56 5.77 19.91 43.60
N ILE A 57 5.48 18.61 43.43
CA ILE A 57 4.11 18.09 43.43
C ILE A 57 3.47 18.06 44.85
N LEU A 58 4.29 18.00 45.89
CA LEU A 58 3.82 17.96 47.30
C LEU A 58 3.93 19.31 48.01
N CYS A 59 4.66 20.28 47.45
CA CYS A 59 5.04 21.54 48.11
C CYS A 59 5.78 21.33 49.45
N GLU A 60 6.47 20.19 49.60
CA GLU A 60 7.24 19.82 50.79
C GLU A 60 8.73 20.08 50.52
N LYS A 61 9.39 20.87 51.37
CA LYS A 61 10.84 21.08 51.30
C LYS A 61 11.60 19.90 51.93
N ASP A 62 12.86 19.72 51.51
CA ASP A 62 13.83 18.76 52.09
C ASP A 62 13.44 17.27 52.01
N ILE A 63 12.63 16.88 51.03
CA ILE A 63 12.37 15.45 50.75
C ILE A 63 13.68 14.75 50.35
N ARG A 64 14.07 13.72 51.10
CA ARG A 64 15.17 12.81 50.74
C ARG A 64 14.68 11.39 50.49
N VAL A 65 14.86 10.89 49.27
CA VAL A 65 14.51 9.51 48.89
C VAL A 65 15.69 8.54 49.09
N GLY A 66 16.92 9.04 49.03
CA GLY A 66 18.16 8.33 49.36
C GLY A 66 18.64 7.28 48.33
N ASN A 67 17.74 6.59 47.63
CA ASN A 67 18.07 5.80 46.44
C ASN A 67 16.89 5.66 45.47
N VAL A 68 17.18 5.29 44.23
CA VAL A 68 16.21 5.26 43.12
C VAL A 68 15.00 4.35 43.42
N SER A 69 15.22 3.14 43.94
CA SER A 69 14.14 2.17 44.22
C SER A 69 13.23 2.63 45.37
N ARG A 70 13.80 3.31 46.37
CA ARG A 70 13.05 3.96 47.44
C ARG A 70 12.30 5.18 46.92
N GLY A 71 12.87 5.97 46.01
CA GLY A 71 12.20 7.07 45.32
C GLY A 71 10.97 6.63 44.55
N ILE A 72 11.09 5.58 43.71
CA ILE A 72 9.96 4.92 43.03
C ILE A 72 8.84 4.58 44.03
N SER A 73 9.21 3.96 45.14
CA SER A 73 8.29 3.51 46.20
C SER A 73 7.66 4.65 47.02
N ILE A 74 8.23 5.86 46.96
CA ILE A 74 7.67 7.08 47.56
C ILE A 74 6.75 7.77 46.55
N ILE A 75 7.20 7.96 45.30
CA ILE A 75 6.42 8.55 44.20
C ILE A 75 5.10 7.80 44.03
N LYS A 76 5.15 6.48 43.78
CA LYS A 76 3.94 5.64 43.63
C LYS A 76 2.99 5.81 44.82
N ARG A 77 3.49 5.77 46.05
CA ARG A 77 2.67 5.81 47.27
C ARG A 77 2.04 7.17 47.55
N ARG A 78 2.79 8.25 47.30
CA ARG A 78 2.36 9.64 47.58
C ARG A 78 1.46 10.19 46.48
N LEU A 79 1.67 9.79 45.22
CA LEU A 79 0.99 10.39 44.07
C LEU A 79 -0.21 9.58 43.54
N GLN A 80 -0.37 8.30 43.92
CA GLN A 80 -1.45 7.41 43.45
C GLN A 80 -2.88 7.97 43.65
N ARG A 81 -3.08 8.96 44.53
CA ARG A 81 -4.38 9.60 44.77
C ARG A 81 -4.43 11.09 44.39
N LYS A 82 -3.34 11.67 43.90
CA LYS A 82 -3.27 13.06 43.42
C LYS A 82 -3.42 13.10 41.90
N LYS A 83 -4.27 13.99 41.39
CA LYS A 83 -4.40 14.32 39.97
C LYS A 83 -3.24 15.25 39.59
N VAL A 84 -2.21 14.73 38.93
CA VAL A 84 -0.94 15.44 38.66
C VAL A 84 -0.83 15.88 37.20
N LEU A 85 -0.22 17.05 36.94
CA LEU A 85 0.35 17.41 35.65
C LEU A 85 1.88 17.33 35.74
N LEU A 86 2.48 16.38 35.02
CA LEU A 86 3.92 16.15 35.00
C LEU A 86 4.46 16.29 33.57
N VAL A 87 5.48 17.12 33.39
CA VAL A 87 6.24 17.17 32.14
C VAL A 87 7.64 16.62 32.37
N LEU A 88 8.07 15.72 31.49
CA LEU A 88 9.40 15.13 31.44
C LEU A 88 10.06 15.56 30.12
N ASP A 89 10.99 16.52 30.14
CA ASP A 89 11.59 17.10 28.92
C ASP A 89 12.93 16.46 28.53
N ASP A 90 13.20 16.38 27.22
CA ASP A 90 14.37 15.78 26.56
C ASP A 90 14.82 14.44 27.19
N VAL A 91 13.94 13.44 27.15
CA VAL A 91 14.20 12.08 27.65
C VAL A 91 14.91 11.25 26.56
N ASP A 92 16.09 10.69 26.88
CA ASP A 92 16.91 9.88 25.96
C ASP A 92 17.02 8.40 26.35
N LYS A 93 16.68 8.03 27.60
CA LYS A 93 16.82 6.66 28.13
C LYS A 93 15.53 6.17 28.80
N ALA A 94 15.08 4.97 28.41
CA ALA A 94 13.95 4.25 29.02
C ALA A 94 14.00 4.23 30.58
N LYS A 95 15.20 4.11 31.15
CA LYS A 95 15.42 4.14 32.60
C LYS A 95 14.92 5.43 33.27
N GLN A 96 14.96 6.59 32.61
CA GLN A 96 14.45 7.86 33.15
C GLN A 96 12.93 7.80 33.34
N ILE A 97 12.18 7.35 32.32
CA ILE A 97 10.72 7.18 32.43
C ILE A 97 10.39 6.13 33.50
N GLN A 98 11.10 4.98 33.50
CA GLN A 98 10.92 3.91 34.49
C GLN A 98 11.00 4.39 35.94
N VAL A 99 11.89 5.34 36.25
CA VAL A 99 12.12 5.78 37.64
C VAL A 99 11.31 7.03 38.05
N LEU A 100 10.87 7.84 37.07
CA LEU A 100 10.09 9.07 37.31
C LEU A 100 8.57 8.86 37.14
N ALA A 101 8.16 8.05 36.16
CA ALA A 101 6.77 7.83 35.78
C ALA A 101 6.53 6.40 35.25
N GLY A 102 7.05 5.38 35.95
CA GLY A 102 7.10 3.99 35.49
C GLY A 102 5.76 3.25 35.33
N GLY A 103 4.62 3.92 35.51
CA GLY A 103 3.30 3.36 35.21
C GLY A 103 2.16 4.32 35.51
N HIS A 104 1.07 4.22 34.75
CA HIS A 104 -0.11 5.08 34.93
C HIS A 104 -0.73 4.97 36.34
N TYR A 105 -0.61 3.81 36.99
CA TYR A 105 -1.10 3.53 38.34
C TYR A 105 -0.30 4.22 39.47
N TRP A 106 0.77 4.96 39.15
CA TRP A 106 1.54 5.76 40.12
C TRP A 106 0.85 7.09 40.46
N PHE A 107 -0.13 7.51 39.67
CA PHE A 107 -0.79 8.80 39.74
C PHE A 107 -2.31 8.65 39.87
N GLY A 108 -2.99 9.66 40.41
CA GLY A 108 -4.44 9.67 40.57
C GLY A 108 -5.20 9.77 39.24
N SER A 109 -6.48 9.41 39.26
CA SER A 109 -7.35 9.50 38.08
C SER A 109 -7.41 10.93 37.54
N GLY A 110 -7.37 11.07 36.21
CA GLY A 110 -7.34 12.36 35.52
C GLY A 110 -5.96 13.01 35.36
N SER A 111 -4.90 12.44 35.94
CA SER A 111 -3.52 12.92 35.76
C SER A 111 -3.07 12.95 34.29
N LYS A 112 -2.17 13.88 33.97
CA LYS A 112 -1.54 14.04 32.65
C LYS A 112 -0.03 13.99 32.84
N ILE A 113 0.61 13.08 32.11
CA ILE A 113 2.08 13.00 32.03
C ILE A 113 2.44 13.19 30.56
N ILE A 114 3.23 14.22 30.28
CA ILE A 114 3.75 14.59 28.97
C ILE A 114 5.24 14.27 28.98
N ILE A 115 5.73 13.62 27.93
CA ILE A 115 7.15 13.27 27.77
C ILE A 115 7.61 13.83 26.45
N THR A 116 8.69 14.61 26.42
CA THR A 116 9.34 15.03 25.17
C THR A 116 10.59 14.19 24.91
N THR A 117 10.81 13.83 23.65
CA THR A 117 11.99 13.05 23.24
C THR A 117 12.27 13.23 21.76
N ARG A 118 13.46 12.82 21.33
CA ARG A 118 13.85 12.71 19.91
C ARG A 118 13.60 11.30 19.36
N ASP A 119 13.38 10.33 20.26
CA ASP A 119 13.34 8.90 19.98
C ASP A 119 11.91 8.34 20.16
N LYS A 120 11.27 8.00 19.04
CA LYS A 120 9.93 7.41 19.00
C LYS A 120 9.90 6.00 19.59
N HIS A 121 10.96 5.22 19.41
CA HIS A 121 11.06 3.86 19.92
C HIS A 121 11.09 3.83 21.45
N LEU A 122 11.75 4.81 22.07
CA LEU A 122 11.73 5.01 23.52
C LEU A 122 10.31 5.16 24.09
N LEU A 123 9.40 5.84 23.37
CA LEU A 123 8.00 5.97 23.78
C LEU A 123 7.24 4.63 23.61
N ALA A 124 7.55 3.87 22.56
CA ALA A 124 6.96 2.56 22.29
C ALA A 124 7.36 1.51 23.35
N ILE A 125 8.62 1.49 23.80
CA ILE A 125 9.11 0.63 24.91
C ILE A 125 8.27 0.81 26.19
N HIS A 126 7.74 2.01 26.41
CA HIS A 126 6.92 2.37 27.58
C HIS A 126 5.41 2.31 27.33
N GLU A 127 4.97 1.66 26.24
CA GLU A 127 3.55 1.51 25.86
C GLU A 127 2.80 2.85 25.71
N ILE A 128 3.52 3.94 25.35
CA ILE A 128 2.92 5.26 25.20
C ILE A 128 2.27 5.37 23.81
N LEU A 129 1.00 4.99 23.73
CA LEU A 129 0.23 4.99 22.48
C LEU A 129 -0.15 6.39 21.96
N ASN A 130 -0.31 7.37 22.85
CA ASN A 130 -0.66 8.75 22.46
C ASN A 130 0.60 9.50 22.03
N LEU A 131 0.93 9.42 20.75
CA LEU A 131 2.09 10.07 20.16
C LEU A 131 1.68 11.34 19.40
N TYR A 132 2.42 12.43 19.61
CA TYR A 132 2.29 13.69 18.87
C TYR A 132 3.63 14.04 18.23
N GLU A 133 3.68 14.04 16.90
CA GLU A 133 4.86 14.46 16.15
C GLU A 133 4.81 15.97 15.90
N VAL A 134 5.84 16.69 16.35
CA VAL A 134 5.92 18.14 16.14
C VAL A 134 6.32 18.41 14.68
N LYS A 135 5.42 19.07 13.95
CA LYS A 135 5.66 19.51 12.57
C LYS A 135 6.51 20.77 12.52
N GLN A 136 7.25 20.95 11.42
CA GLN A 136 7.94 22.20 11.09
C GLN A 136 6.95 23.36 10.92
N LEU A 137 7.44 24.59 11.08
CA LEU A 137 6.65 25.79 10.78
C LEU A 137 6.43 25.92 9.27
N ASN A 138 5.25 26.41 8.88
CA ASN A 138 5.01 26.84 7.50
C ASN A 138 5.80 28.13 7.18
N HIS A 139 5.85 28.54 5.91
CA HIS A 139 6.64 29.69 5.47
C HIS A 139 6.26 30.99 6.21
N GLU A 140 4.96 31.25 6.38
CA GLU A 140 4.44 32.46 7.04
C GLU A 140 4.86 32.55 8.50
N LYS A 141 4.65 31.46 9.28
CA LYS A 141 5.06 31.39 10.68
C LYS A 141 6.57 31.34 10.86
N SER A 142 7.30 30.81 9.88
CA SER A 142 8.76 30.88 9.86
C SER A 142 9.27 32.31 9.70
N LEU A 143 8.66 33.08 8.79
CA LEU A 143 8.99 34.49 8.57
C LEU A 143 8.58 35.36 9.77
N GLU A 144 7.44 35.09 10.40
CA GLU A 144 7.01 35.74 11.65
C GLU A 144 8.04 35.54 12.77
N LEU A 145 8.44 34.29 13.04
CA LEU A 145 9.44 33.98 14.06
C LEU A 145 10.80 34.59 13.74
N PHE A 146 11.28 34.45 12.51
CA PHE A 146 12.55 35.05 12.08
C PHE A 146 12.55 36.58 12.29
N ASN A 147 11.48 37.26 11.90
CA ASN A 147 11.35 38.71 12.04
C ASN A 147 11.29 39.16 13.52
N TRP A 148 10.75 38.33 14.41
CA TRP A 148 10.81 38.59 15.86
C TRP A 148 12.26 38.65 16.33
N HIS A 149 13.09 37.67 15.99
CA HIS A 149 14.49 37.64 16.41
C HIS A 149 15.35 38.69 15.69
N ALA A 150 15.15 38.88 14.38
CA ALA A 150 15.94 39.80 13.55
C ALA A 150 15.58 41.29 13.71
N PHE A 151 14.32 41.62 14.02
CA PHE A 151 13.82 43.01 14.07
C PHE A 151 13.08 43.38 15.37
N ARG A 152 12.85 42.45 16.31
CA ARG A 152 12.10 42.67 17.56
C ARG A 152 10.70 43.23 17.32
N ASN A 153 9.99 42.66 16.34
CA ASN A 153 8.64 43.08 15.89
C ASN A 153 8.53 44.55 15.46
N ARG A 154 9.64 45.21 15.13
CA ARG A 154 9.64 46.51 14.44
C ARG A 154 9.24 46.31 12.99
N LYS A 155 8.59 47.31 12.39
CA LYS A 155 8.17 47.29 10.99
C LYS A 155 9.40 47.08 10.09
N MET A 156 9.44 45.95 9.39
CA MET A 156 10.55 45.57 8.51
C MET A 156 10.70 46.60 7.38
N ASP A 157 11.93 47.05 7.12
CA ASP A 157 12.24 47.82 5.93
C ASP A 157 12.14 46.89 4.70
N PRO A 158 11.38 47.25 3.65
CA PRO A 158 11.21 46.43 2.46
C PRO A 158 12.51 45.92 1.83
N CYS A 159 13.64 46.62 1.97
CA CYS A 159 14.92 46.17 1.43
C CYS A 159 15.49 44.89 2.09
N TYR A 160 14.94 44.46 3.23
CA TYR A 160 15.31 43.19 3.87
C TYR A 160 14.38 42.02 3.48
N ASN A 161 13.29 42.24 2.75
CA ASN A 161 12.30 41.19 2.46
C ASN A 161 12.91 39.95 1.80
N ASP A 162 13.63 40.14 0.69
CA ASP A 162 14.18 39.03 -0.11
C ASP A 162 15.24 38.23 0.67
N ILE A 163 16.00 38.90 1.55
CA ILE A 163 17.03 38.25 2.35
C ILE A 163 16.47 37.56 3.59
N SER A 164 15.38 38.08 4.17
CA SER A 164 14.61 37.38 5.20
C SER A 164 13.99 36.10 4.63
N ASN A 165 13.43 36.15 3.41
CA ASN A 165 12.93 34.97 2.71
C ASN A 165 14.07 33.97 2.37
N ARG A 166 15.28 34.44 2.03
CA ARG A 166 16.47 33.57 1.91
C ARG A 166 16.83 32.87 3.23
N ALA A 167 16.82 33.60 4.36
CA ALA A 167 17.09 33.03 5.68
C ALA A 167 16.02 32.02 6.14
N VAL A 168 14.74 32.33 5.88
CA VAL A 168 13.60 31.41 6.12
C VAL A 168 13.71 30.17 5.25
N SER A 169 14.06 30.33 3.96
CA SER A 169 14.29 29.21 3.05
C SER A 169 15.42 28.32 3.54
N TYR A 170 16.57 28.87 3.93
CA TYR A 170 17.68 28.10 4.51
C TYR A 170 17.22 27.28 5.74
N ALA A 171 16.46 27.90 6.63
CA ALA A 171 15.99 27.26 7.87
C ALA A 171 14.96 26.14 7.65
N HIS A 172 14.30 26.06 6.49
CA HIS A 172 13.31 25.04 6.13
C HIS A 172 12.26 24.76 7.23
N GLY A 173 11.77 25.82 7.89
CA GLY A 173 10.74 25.74 8.91
C GLY A 173 11.20 25.22 10.29
N LEU A 174 12.51 25.11 10.55
CA LEU A 174 13.07 24.72 11.84
C LEU A 174 13.16 25.94 12.80
N PRO A 175 12.41 25.99 13.91
CA PRO A 175 12.40 27.13 14.84
C PRO A 175 13.79 27.53 15.35
N LEU A 176 14.61 26.55 15.76
CA LEU A 176 15.98 26.79 16.24
C LEU A 176 16.82 27.59 15.23
N ALA A 177 16.78 27.22 13.95
CA ALA A 177 17.59 27.89 12.93
C ALA A 177 17.10 29.33 12.69
N LEU A 178 15.78 29.55 12.69
CA LEU A 178 15.17 30.88 12.56
C LEU A 178 15.58 31.79 13.73
N GLU A 179 15.57 31.27 14.96
CA GLU A 179 16.00 31.98 16.17
C GLU A 179 17.50 32.32 16.16
N VAL A 180 18.37 31.34 15.91
CA VAL A 180 19.84 31.55 15.89
C VAL A 180 20.23 32.55 14.82
N ILE A 181 19.76 32.36 13.58
CA ILE A 181 20.11 33.22 12.45
C ILE A 181 19.51 34.62 12.65
N GLY A 182 18.24 34.73 13.03
CA GLY A 182 17.60 36.02 13.28
C GLY A 182 18.32 36.80 14.40
N SER A 183 18.66 36.14 15.50
CA SER A 183 19.36 36.76 16.63
C SER A 183 20.79 37.18 16.27
N HIS A 184 21.52 36.39 15.48
CA HIS A 184 22.85 36.76 15.01
C HIS A 184 22.81 37.88 13.95
N LEU A 185 21.75 38.00 13.16
CA LEU A 185 21.57 39.05 12.15
C LEU A 185 21.01 40.36 12.70
N PHE A 186 20.44 40.35 13.91
CA PHE A 186 19.89 41.52 14.59
C PHE A 186 20.85 42.72 14.59
N GLY A 187 20.35 43.88 14.16
CA GLY A 187 21.10 45.14 14.13
C GLY A 187 22.23 45.24 13.09
N LYS A 188 22.46 44.20 12.28
CA LYS A 188 23.48 44.21 11.21
C LYS A 188 22.91 44.79 9.91
N ARG A 189 23.80 45.33 9.08
CA ARG A 189 23.46 45.86 7.75
C ARG A 189 23.21 44.76 6.71
N LEU A 190 22.43 45.07 5.69
CA LEU A 190 22.08 44.18 4.56
C LEU A 190 23.28 43.52 3.87
N ASP A 191 24.41 44.22 3.73
CA ASP A 191 25.65 43.66 3.16
C ASP A 191 26.28 42.58 4.06
N VAL A 192 26.20 42.76 5.38
CA VAL A 192 26.66 41.78 6.38
C VAL A 192 25.72 40.58 6.43
N TRP A 193 24.40 40.79 6.26
CA TRP A 193 23.43 39.69 6.14
C TRP A 193 23.74 38.80 4.94
N LYS A 194 24.06 39.38 3.77
CA LYS A 194 24.43 38.61 2.56
C LYS A 194 25.64 37.73 2.83
N SER A 195 26.74 38.35 3.30
CA SER A 195 27.98 37.65 3.63
C SER A 195 27.80 36.55 4.70
N ALA A 196 26.94 36.77 5.70
CA ALA A 196 26.62 35.76 6.71
C ALA A 196 25.85 34.56 6.15
N LEU A 197 24.80 34.78 5.34
CA LEU A 197 24.06 33.70 4.69
C LEU A 197 24.92 32.95 3.66
N ASP A 198 25.76 33.66 2.91
CA ASP A 198 26.75 33.06 1.99
C ASP A 198 27.76 32.15 2.73
N LYS A 199 28.02 32.41 4.01
CA LYS A 199 28.81 31.53 4.89
C LYS A 199 27.99 30.32 5.36
N TYR A 200 26.74 30.52 5.80
CA TYR A 200 25.90 29.45 6.36
C TYR A 200 25.47 28.40 5.34
N GLU A 201 25.26 28.80 4.08
CA GLU A 201 25.01 27.89 2.96
C GLU A 201 26.23 27.05 2.56
N ARG A 202 27.42 27.34 3.10
CA ARG A 202 28.67 26.59 2.87
C ARG A 202 29.11 25.78 4.09
N ILE A 203 28.87 26.30 5.29
CA ILE A 203 29.28 25.72 6.58
C ILE A 203 28.15 25.95 7.57
N LEU A 204 27.57 24.87 8.09
CA LEU A 204 26.49 24.92 9.07
C LEU A 204 26.91 25.72 10.31
N HIS A 205 26.00 26.56 10.83
CA HIS A 205 26.27 27.35 12.04
C HIS A 205 26.50 26.44 13.26
N GLU A 206 27.51 26.73 14.07
CA GLU A 206 27.92 25.94 15.24
C GLU A 206 26.76 25.65 16.21
N ASP A 207 26.06 26.69 16.68
CA ASP A 207 24.87 26.54 17.53
C ASP A 207 23.75 25.65 16.94
N ILE A 208 23.60 25.60 15.62
CA ILE A 208 22.61 24.73 14.95
C ILE A 208 23.18 23.30 14.81
N HIS A 209 24.46 23.18 14.47
CA HIS A 209 25.18 21.93 14.33
C HIS A 209 25.14 21.12 15.63
N GLU A 210 25.56 21.70 16.76
CA GLU A 210 25.64 21.00 18.05
C GLU A 210 24.26 20.48 18.51
N VAL A 211 23.20 21.29 18.41
CA VAL A 211 21.85 20.86 18.83
C VAL A 211 21.27 19.76 17.93
N LEU A 212 21.54 19.79 16.62
CA LEU A 212 21.10 18.73 15.69
C LEU A 212 21.90 17.44 15.89
N LYS A 213 23.22 17.57 16.12
CA LYS A 213 24.19 16.48 16.23
C LYS A 213 23.98 15.58 17.45
N VAL A 214 23.36 16.04 18.53
CA VAL A 214 23.00 15.19 19.71
C VAL A 214 22.37 13.85 19.29
N SER A 215 21.42 13.87 18.35
CA SER A 215 20.74 12.66 17.87
C SER A 215 21.63 11.75 17.01
N TYR A 216 22.68 12.30 16.41
CA TYR A 216 23.70 11.54 15.68
C TYR A 216 24.73 10.95 16.66
N ASP A 217 25.17 11.68 17.69
CA ASP A 217 26.18 11.20 18.64
C ASP A 217 25.70 9.97 19.43
N ASP A 218 24.38 9.86 19.67
CA ASP A 218 23.71 8.69 20.26
C ASP A 218 23.62 7.44 19.35
N LEU A 219 23.98 7.54 18.07
CA LEU A 219 23.97 6.39 17.14
C LEU A 219 25.18 5.47 17.33
N ASP A 220 25.02 4.19 16.99
CA ASP A 220 26.14 3.26 16.91
C ASP A 220 27.03 3.52 15.68
N LYS A 221 28.12 2.76 15.55
CA LYS A 221 29.10 2.99 14.48
C LYS A 221 28.55 2.74 13.07
N ASP A 222 27.70 1.73 12.90
CA ASP A 222 27.16 1.35 11.60
C ASP A 222 26.01 2.29 11.23
N ASP A 223 25.14 2.63 12.19
CA ASP A 223 24.07 3.62 12.03
C ASP A 223 24.60 5.02 11.70
N LYS A 224 25.74 5.43 12.29
CA LYS A 224 26.46 6.66 11.89
C LYS A 224 26.90 6.59 10.43
N GLY A 225 27.45 5.46 10.00
CA GLY A 225 27.82 5.24 8.60
C GLY A 225 26.62 5.36 7.64
N ILE A 226 25.49 4.73 7.99
CA ILE A 226 24.24 4.83 7.24
C ILE A 226 23.74 6.28 7.17
N PHE A 227 23.75 7.01 8.29
CA PHE A 227 23.32 8.41 8.33
C PHE A 227 24.16 9.29 7.39
N LEU A 228 25.49 9.16 7.44
CA LEU A 228 26.40 9.94 6.59
C LEU A 228 26.24 9.59 5.11
N ASP A 229 26.01 8.33 4.76
CA ASP A 229 25.72 7.90 3.39
C ASP A 229 24.42 8.53 2.84
N ILE A 230 23.36 8.55 3.64
CA ILE A 230 22.08 9.20 3.26
C ILE A 230 22.27 10.72 3.15
N ALA A 231 22.98 11.35 4.09
CA ALA A 231 23.25 12.79 4.08
C ALA A 231 24.12 13.22 2.88
N CYS A 232 25.19 12.49 2.57
CA CYS A 232 26.04 12.81 1.42
C CYS A 232 25.32 12.52 0.08
N PHE A 233 24.65 11.37 -0.04
CA PHE A 233 24.28 10.81 -1.35
C PHE A 233 22.81 10.44 -1.53
N TYR A 234 22.20 9.76 -0.56
CA TYR A 234 20.93 9.04 -0.78
C TYR A 234 19.66 9.75 -0.28
N ASN A 235 19.73 11.02 0.18
CA ASN A 235 18.52 11.81 0.43
C ASN A 235 17.68 11.94 -0.86
N SER A 236 16.37 11.72 -0.73
CA SER A 236 15.37 11.69 -1.81
C SER A 236 15.54 10.57 -2.85
N TYR A 237 16.36 9.54 -2.57
CA TYR A 237 16.35 8.28 -3.32
C TYR A 237 15.25 7.34 -2.83
N GLU A 238 14.81 6.45 -3.72
CA GLU A 238 13.90 5.34 -3.39
C GLU A 238 14.56 4.38 -2.38
N MET A 239 13.78 3.88 -1.42
CA MET A 239 14.29 3.15 -0.26
C MET A 239 14.97 1.82 -0.63
N GLY A 240 14.48 1.09 -1.64
CA GLY A 240 15.11 -0.12 -2.16
C GLY A 240 16.54 0.15 -2.65
N TYR A 241 16.70 1.09 -3.57
CA TYR A 241 18.03 1.50 -4.06
C TYR A 241 18.95 1.97 -2.91
N ALA A 242 18.44 2.77 -1.98
CA ALA A 242 19.23 3.22 -0.83
C ALA A 242 19.71 2.03 0.03
N LYS A 243 18.84 1.04 0.30
CA LYS A 243 19.19 -0.18 1.04
C LYS A 243 20.25 -1.01 0.34
N GLU A 244 20.17 -1.17 -0.99
CA GLU A 244 21.17 -1.89 -1.78
C GLU A 244 22.54 -1.19 -1.69
N MET A 245 22.61 0.13 -1.89
CA MET A 245 23.87 0.87 -1.80
C MET A 245 24.50 0.81 -0.41
N LEU A 246 23.70 0.94 0.65
CA LEU A 246 24.14 0.81 2.04
C LEU A 246 24.65 -0.61 2.35
N TYR A 247 24.00 -1.64 1.83
CA TYR A 247 24.47 -3.03 1.92
C TYR A 247 25.82 -3.22 1.20
N VAL A 248 26.03 -2.56 0.04
CA VAL A 248 27.31 -2.61 -0.67
C VAL A 248 28.43 -1.89 0.08
N HIS A 249 28.13 -0.81 0.81
CA HIS A 249 29.08 -0.18 1.74
C HIS A 249 29.45 -1.12 2.91
N GLY A 250 28.55 -2.05 3.25
CA GLY A 250 28.71 -3.07 4.27
C GLY A 250 27.84 -2.87 5.52
N PHE A 251 26.78 -2.07 5.45
CA PHE A 251 25.92 -1.75 6.59
C PHE A 251 24.64 -2.60 6.68
N SER A 252 24.09 -2.76 7.89
CA SER A 252 22.77 -3.36 8.14
C SER A 252 21.65 -2.37 7.83
N ALA A 253 21.38 -2.16 6.54
CA ALA A 253 20.50 -1.09 6.05
C ALA A 253 19.06 -1.14 6.61
N GLU A 254 18.48 -2.34 6.80
CA GLU A 254 17.11 -2.48 7.30
C GLU A 254 16.97 -1.96 8.75
N ASN A 255 17.90 -2.38 9.64
CA ASN A 255 17.89 -1.96 11.03
C ASN A 255 18.22 -0.48 11.18
N GLY A 256 19.28 -0.01 10.51
CA GLY A 256 19.71 1.38 10.68
C GLY A 256 18.74 2.40 10.10
N ILE A 257 18.07 2.11 8.98
CA ILE A 257 16.98 2.99 8.48
C ILE A 257 15.84 3.06 9.50
N GLN A 258 15.51 1.97 10.20
CA GLN A 258 14.52 1.99 11.27
C GLN A 258 15.00 2.84 12.46
N VAL A 259 16.25 2.67 12.93
CA VAL A 259 16.82 3.48 14.03
C VAL A 259 16.83 4.97 13.69
N LEU A 260 17.26 5.35 12.48
CA LEU A 260 17.26 6.74 12.03
C LEU A 260 15.85 7.34 11.89
N THR A 261 14.87 6.50 11.54
CA THR A 261 13.45 6.90 11.50
C THR A 261 12.89 7.11 12.91
N ASP A 262 13.18 6.19 13.83
CA ASP A 262 12.73 6.28 15.22
C ASP A 262 13.37 7.48 15.94
N LYS A 263 14.64 7.79 15.68
CA LYS A 263 15.33 9.00 16.17
C LYS A 263 14.97 10.29 15.43
N SER A 264 13.96 10.26 14.55
CA SER A 264 13.46 11.43 13.82
C SER A 264 14.52 12.16 12.96
N LEU A 265 15.54 11.44 12.49
CA LEU A 265 16.60 11.94 11.62
C LEU A 265 16.23 11.83 10.14
N ILE A 266 15.48 10.78 9.78
CA ILE A 266 14.93 10.57 8.44
C ILE A 266 13.43 10.19 8.50
N LYS A 267 12.77 10.23 7.35
CA LYS A 267 11.41 9.74 7.11
C LYS A 267 11.34 9.04 5.76
N ILE A 268 10.32 8.22 5.53
CA ILE A 268 9.96 7.74 4.19
C ILE A 268 8.74 8.53 3.71
N ASP A 269 8.80 9.08 2.49
CA ASP A 269 7.66 9.80 1.90
C ASP A 269 6.68 8.85 1.18
N GLY A 270 5.52 9.38 0.75
CA GLY A 270 4.49 8.60 0.07
C GLY A 270 4.90 7.99 -1.29
N ASN A 271 6.07 8.34 -1.83
CA ASN A 271 6.64 7.71 -3.02
C ASN A 271 7.62 6.56 -2.67
N GLY A 272 7.81 6.25 -1.38
CA GLY A 272 8.83 5.32 -0.92
C GLY A 272 10.25 5.90 -0.91
N CYS A 273 10.41 7.23 -0.99
CA CYS A 273 11.73 7.86 -0.95
C CYS A 273 12.18 8.17 0.48
N VAL A 274 13.45 7.92 0.78
CA VAL A 274 14.11 8.37 2.02
C VAL A 274 14.20 9.90 1.99
N ARG A 275 13.78 10.56 3.06
CA ARG A 275 13.83 12.02 3.22
C ARG A 275 14.55 12.39 4.50
N MET A 276 15.58 13.21 4.37
CA MET A 276 16.27 13.88 5.46
C MET A 276 16.01 15.39 5.35
N HIS A 277 15.82 16.05 6.48
CA HIS A 277 15.67 17.50 6.56
C HIS A 277 16.99 18.18 6.12
N ASP A 278 16.91 19.23 5.32
CA ASP A 278 18.06 19.93 4.73
C ASP A 278 19.16 20.28 5.75
N LEU A 279 18.84 20.93 6.87
CA LEU A 279 19.81 21.21 7.94
C LEU A 279 20.37 19.96 8.65
N VAL A 280 19.64 18.84 8.68
CA VAL A 280 20.13 17.55 9.20
C VAL A 280 21.08 16.90 8.18
N GLN A 281 20.78 17.05 6.89
CA GLN A 281 21.67 16.64 5.79
C GLN A 281 22.96 17.46 5.78
N ASP A 282 22.88 18.77 5.98
CA ASP A 282 24.05 19.65 6.06
C ASP A 282 24.85 19.42 7.35
N MET A 283 24.20 19.03 8.46
CA MET A 283 24.88 18.55 9.66
C MET A 283 25.70 17.28 9.38
N GLY A 284 25.13 16.29 8.67
CA GLY A 284 25.86 15.10 8.24
C GLY A 284 27.04 15.39 7.31
N ARG A 285 26.86 16.31 6.35
CA ARG A 285 27.94 16.76 5.46
C ARG A 285 29.04 17.51 6.20
N GLU A 286 28.69 18.36 7.17
CA GLU A 286 29.67 19.06 8.00
C GLU A 286 30.48 18.10 8.88
N ILE A 287 29.87 17.02 9.41
CA ILE A 287 30.60 15.95 10.11
C ILE A 287 31.70 15.35 9.21
N VAL A 288 31.38 14.99 7.96
CA VAL A 288 32.41 14.47 7.03
C VAL A 288 33.43 15.57 6.67
N ARG A 289 33.02 16.83 6.55
CA ARG A 289 33.95 17.95 6.30
C ARG A 289 34.93 18.16 7.46
N GLN A 290 34.50 17.89 8.69
CA GLN A 290 35.34 17.98 9.90
C GLN A 290 36.38 16.86 10.00
N GLU A 291 36.19 15.70 9.35
CA GLU A 291 37.23 14.65 9.26
C GLU A 291 38.54 15.20 8.65
N SER A 292 38.43 16.08 7.66
CA SER A 292 39.54 16.91 7.21
C SER A 292 39.08 18.19 6.53
N THR A 293 39.22 19.30 7.24
CA THR A 293 38.71 20.62 6.79
C THR A 293 39.47 21.20 5.60
N LEU A 294 40.77 20.91 5.48
CA LEU A 294 41.66 21.44 4.44
C LEU A 294 41.97 20.45 3.30
N GLU A 295 41.90 19.14 3.56
CA GLU A 295 42.36 18.09 2.64
C GLU A 295 41.20 17.15 2.29
N PRO A 296 40.39 17.44 1.25
CA PRO A 296 39.23 16.62 0.93
C PRO A 296 39.57 15.15 0.71
N GLY A 297 40.74 14.86 0.13
CA GLY A 297 41.23 13.50 -0.12
C GLY A 297 41.46 12.64 1.13
N LYS A 298 41.34 13.20 2.34
CA LYS A 298 41.41 12.50 3.64
C LYS A 298 40.03 12.27 4.29
N ARG A 299 38.93 12.61 3.60
CA ARG A 299 37.56 12.37 4.07
C ARG A 299 37.04 11.01 3.60
N SER A 300 36.10 10.45 4.34
CA SER A 300 35.47 9.14 4.10
C SER A 300 34.53 9.14 2.91
N ARG A 301 33.84 10.27 2.67
CA ARG A 301 32.84 10.44 1.61
C ARG A 301 33.12 11.73 0.85
N LEU A 302 33.11 11.67 -0.48
CA LEU A 302 33.24 12.84 -1.35
C LEU A 302 31.95 13.04 -2.16
N TRP A 303 31.24 14.13 -1.88
CA TRP A 303 29.93 14.49 -2.48
C TRP A 303 29.90 15.87 -3.15
N SER A 304 30.95 16.67 -2.98
CA SER A 304 31.11 17.99 -3.58
C SER A 304 31.89 17.85 -4.89
N ASP A 305 31.29 18.26 -6.00
CA ASP A 305 31.90 18.11 -7.33
C ASP A 305 33.28 18.79 -7.42
N ASP A 306 33.44 19.97 -6.83
CA ASP A 306 34.72 20.71 -6.80
C ASP A 306 35.79 19.97 -5.96
N ASP A 307 35.42 19.43 -4.79
CA ASP A 307 36.34 18.66 -3.94
C ASP A 307 36.77 17.36 -4.65
N ILE A 308 35.84 16.67 -5.33
CA ILE A 308 36.13 15.44 -6.08
C ILE A 308 37.07 15.75 -7.25
N ILE A 309 36.80 16.81 -8.03
CA ILE A 309 37.67 17.21 -9.15
C ILE A 309 39.07 17.50 -8.63
N HIS A 310 39.23 18.33 -7.58
CA HIS A 310 40.54 18.63 -6.99
C HIS A 310 41.28 17.35 -6.54
N VAL A 311 40.59 16.42 -5.87
CA VAL A 311 41.18 15.15 -5.42
C VAL A 311 41.63 14.26 -6.58
N LEU A 312 40.91 14.26 -7.70
CA LEU A 312 41.22 13.45 -8.88
C LEU A 312 42.30 14.07 -9.78
N GLU A 313 42.32 15.40 -9.93
CA GLU A 313 43.34 16.11 -10.72
C GLU A 313 44.69 16.10 -9.98
N GLU A 314 44.72 16.48 -8.69
CA GLU A 314 45.94 16.57 -7.87
C GLU A 314 46.40 15.23 -7.27
N ASN A 315 45.60 14.15 -7.38
CA ASN A 315 45.91 12.81 -6.85
C ASN A 315 46.07 12.76 -5.31
N THR A 316 45.37 13.64 -4.59
CA THR A 316 45.47 13.78 -3.12
C THR A 316 44.63 12.77 -2.32
N GLY A 317 43.93 11.86 -3.02
CA GLY A 317 43.10 10.82 -2.40
C GLY A 317 43.91 9.80 -1.59
N THR A 318 43.45 9.50 -0.39
CA THR A 318 44.08 8.53 0.52
C THR A 318 43.19 7.30 0.73
N ASP A 319 43.66 6.34 1.53
CA ASP A 319 42.93 5.13 1.90
C ASP A 319 41.78 5.37 2.89
N THR A 320 41.52 6.61 3.32
CA THR A 320 40.31 6.93 4.09
C THR A 320 39.05 7.01 3.22
N VAL A 321 39.19 7.29 1.92
CA VAL A 321 38.05 7.51 1.02
C VAL A 321 37.31 6.18 0.75
N GLU A 322 36.05 6.10 1.16
CA GLU A 322 35.18 4.94 0.99
C GLU A 322 34.16 5.12 -0.15
N VAL A 323 33.69 6.34 -0.40
CA VAL A 323 32.62 6.63 -1.40
C VAL A 323 32.91 7.89 -2.20
N ILE A 324 32.80 7.78 -3.52
CA ILE A 324 32.83 8.91 -4.47
C ILE A 324 31.61 8.80 -5.38
N ILE A 325 30.79 9.85 -5.41
CA ILE A 325 29.69 10.00 -6.38
C ILE A 325 29.76 11.41 -6.99
N ILE A 326 29.98 11.49 -8.30
CA ILE A 326 30.09 12.73 -9.07
C ILE A 326 29.11 12.74 -10.25
N ASP A 327 28.49 13.89 -10.54
CA ASP A 327 27.50 14.05 -11.62
C ASP A 327 27.66 15.42 -12.31
N LEU A 328 28.57 15.51 -13.28
CA LEU A 328 28.99 16.78 -13.91
C LEU A 328 28.14 17.14 -15.14
N TYR A 329 27.19 18.07 -14.98
CA TYR A 329 26.31 18.50 -16.09
C TYR A 329 26.94 19.49 -17.09
N ASN A 330 28.19 19.91 -16.91
CA ASN A 330 28.75 21.13 -17.53
C ASN A 330 29.76 20.89 -18.68
N ASP A 331 29.80 19.71 -19.30
CA ASP A 331 30.77 19.33 -20.37
C ASP A 331 32.27 19.44 -19.98
N LYS A 332 32.59 19.83 -18.73
CA LYS A 332 33.97 20.01 -18.22
C LYS A 332 34.70 18.66 -18.22
N GLU A 333 35.83 18.61 -18.91
CA GLU A 333 36.72 17.46 -18.91
C GLU A 333 37.70 17.54 -17.72
N VAL A 334 37.70 16.51 -16.88
CA VAL A 334 38.60 16.37 -15.72
C VAL A 334 40.01 16.00 -16.20
N GLN A 335 40.99 16.83 -15.84
CA GLN A 335 42.37 16.73 -16.30
C GLN A 335 43.26 15.96 -15.33
N TRP A 336 43.22 14.63 -15.44
CA TRP A 336 43.86 13.75 -14.47
C TRP A 336 44.95 12.81 -15.04
N SER A 337 45.73 12.24 -14.13
CA SER A 337 46.86 11.34 -14.40
C SER A 337 46.46 9.92 -14.85
N GLY A 338 45.23 9.50 -14.50
CA GLY A 338 44.75 8.12 -14.54
C GLY A 338 45.18 7.25 -13.34
N THR A 339 45.87 7.80 -12.33
CA THR A 339 46.36 7.05 -11.14
C THR A 339 45.77 7.52 -9.81
N ALA A 340 44.86 8.50 -9.78
CA ALA A 340 44.33 9.05 -8.52
C ALA A 340 43.69 8.00 -7.58
N PHE A 341 43.12 6.92 -8.13
CA PHE A 341 42.53 5.83 -7.34
C PHE A 341 43.55 4.83 -6.75
N GLU A 342 44.85 4.94 -7.07
CA GLU A 342 45.88 3.99 -6.62
C GLU A 342 46.06 3.94 -5.10
N ASN A 343 45.88 5.08 -4.44
CA ASN A 343 46.01 5.20 -2.99
C ASN A 343 44.68 4.96 -2.23
N MET A 344 43.53 5.00 -2.91
CA MET A 344 42.20 4.87 -2.31
C MET A 344 41.81 3.40 -2.04
N LYS A 345 42.59 2.73 -1.20
CA LYS A 345 42.51 1.27 -0.98
C LYS A 345 41.22 0.77 -0.33
N ASN A 346 40.44 1.66 0.29
CA ASN A 346 39.15 1.33 0.92
C ASN A 346 37.94 1.86 0.13
N LEU A 347 38.12 2.35 -1.10
CA LEU A 347 37.01 2.83 -1.94
C LEU A 347 36.07 1.65 -2.29
N LYS A 348 34.83 1.73 -1.82
CA LYS A 348 33.78 0.70 -1.99
C LYS A 348 32.80 1.06 -3.09
N ILE A 349 32.48 2.34 -3.23
CA ILE A 349 31.47 2.84 -4.18
C ILE A 349 32.11 3.95 -5.02
N LEU A 350 32.17 3.72 -6.33
CA LEU A 350 32.57 4.72 -7.31
C LEU A 350 31.46 4.89 -8.35
N ILE A 351 30.82 6.05 -8.34
CA ILE A 351 29.78 6.43 -9.31
C ILE A 351 30.21 7.72 -10.01
N ILE A 352 30.34 7.64 -11.33
CA ILE A 352 30.75 8.73 -12.21
C ILE A 352 29.69 8.87 -13.31
N ARG A 353 28.95 9.98 -13.26
CA ARG A 353 27.88 10.31 -14.22
C ARG A 353 28.18 11.62 -14.92
N SER A 354 27.83 11.71 -16.19
CA SER A 354 27.92 12.93 -17.01
C SER A 354 29.33 13.53 -17.20
N ALA A 355 30.37 13.00 -16.54
CA ALA A 355 31.71 13.55 -16.46
C ALA A 355 32.67 12.96 -17.51
N ARG A 356 33.38 13.82 -18.25
CA ARG A 356 34.44 13.41 -19.18
C ARG A 356 35.81 13.44 -18.51
N PHE A 357 36.68 12.51 -18.88
CA PHE A 357 38.04 12.40 -18.35
C PHE A 357 39.03 12.33 -19.51
N SER A 358 40.12 13.10 -19.45
CA SER A 358 41.10 13.21 -20.54
C SER A 358 41.91 11.94 -20.84
N ARG A 359 41.71 10.88 -20.04
CA ARG A 359 42.18 9.50 -20.23
C ARG A 359 41.43 8.56 -19.29
N GLY A 360 41.44 7.26 -19.59
CA GLY A 360 40.87 6.26 -18.68
C GLY A 360 41.79 5.90 -17.50
N PRO A 361 41.27 5.20 -16.48
CA PRO A 361 42.04 4.79 -15.31
C PRO A 361 43.11 3.76 -15.67
N LYS A 362 44.29 3.89 -15.05
CA LYS A 362 45.38 2.90 -15.12
C LYS A 362 45.27 1.85 -14.01
N LYS A 363 44.66 2.21 -12.88
CA LYS A 363 44.41 1.35 -11.72
C LYS A 363 43.03 1.63 -11.15
N LEU A 364 42.40 0.59 -10.60
CA LEU A 364 41.14 0.65 -9.87
C LEU A 364 41.26 -0.20 -8.59
N PRO A 365 40.70 0.22 -7.45
CA PRO A 365 40.89 -0.48 -6.18
C PRO A 365 39.99 -1.74 -6.09
N ASN A 366 40.58 -2.85 -5.67
CA ASN A 366 39.91 -4.16 -5.56
C ASN A 366 38.94 -4.27 -4.36
N SER A 367 38.77 -3.18 -3.59
CA SER A 367 37.75 -3.00 -2.56
C SER A 367 36.37 -2.64 -3.10
N LEU A 368 36.26 -2.24 -4.38
CA LEU A 368 35.01 -1.80 -4.99
C LEU A 368 33.91 -2.87 -4.94
N GLY A 369 32.76 -2.47 -4.40
CA GLY A 369 31.48 -3.16 -4.46
C GLY A 369 30.55 -2.61 -5.55
N VAL A 370 30.63 -1.30 -5.85
CA VAL A 370 29.96 -0.66 -7.00
C VAL A 370 30.97 0.08 -7.86
N LEU A 371 30.92 -0.18 -9.17
CA LEU A 371 31.52 0.65 -10.21
C LEU A 371 30.42 1.03 -11.23
N ASP A 372 30.01 2.30 -11.25
CA ASP A 372 29.08 2.90 -12.23
C ASP A 372 29.83 4.04 -12.94
N TRP A 373 30.25 3.85 -14.19
CA TRP A 373 31.04 4.86 -14.91
C TRP A 373 30.48 5.13 -16.32
N SER A 374 29.78 6.26 -16.43
CA SER A 374 29.26 6.83 -17.68
C SER A 374 30.39 7.27 -18.62
N GLY A 375 30.41 6.76 -19.86
CA GLY A 375 31.41 7.14 -20.85
C GLY A 375 32.84 6.74 -20.49
N TYR A 376 33.02 5.56 -19.89
CA TYR A 376 34.33 5.05 -19.47
C TYR A 376 35.31 5.04 -20.67
N SER A 377 36.38 5.81 -20.54
CA SER A 377 37.25 6.23 -21.66
C SER A 377 38.37 5.24 -22.01
N SER A 378 38.49 4.12 -21.29
CA SER A 378 39.44 3.03 -21.59
C SER A 378 38.75 1.90 -22.39
N GLN A 379 39.49 1.30 -23.33
CA GLN A 379 39.00 0.20 -24.17
C GLN A 379 38.84 -1.15 -23.42
N SER A 380 39.39 -1.24 -22.20
CA SER A 380 39.28 -2.38 -21.29
C SER A 380 39.40 -1.94 -19.83
N LEU A 381 39.06 -2.83 -18.90
CA LEU A 381 39.41 -2.69 -17.48
C LEU A 381 40.92 -2.88 -17.26
N PRO A 382 41.51 -2.33 -16.17
CA PRO A 382 42.90 -2.59 -15.80
C PRO A 382 43.18 -4.08 -15.57
N GLY A 383 44.38 -4.55 -15.95
CA GLY A 383 44.71 -5.98 -15.92
C GLY A 383 44.88 -6.58 -14.52
N ASP A 384 45.06 -5.75 -13.51
CA ASP A 384 45.15 -6.07 -12.08
C ASP A 384 43.82 -5.88 -11.32
N PHE A 385 42.77 -5.42 -12.01
CA PHE A 385 41.45 -5.20 -11.42
C PHE A 385 40.71 -6.53 -11.24
N ASN A 386 40.60 -6.93 -9.97
CA ASN A 386 40.04 -8.19 -9.50
C ASN A 386 39.29 -8.01 -8.15
N PRO A 387 38.21 -7.22 -8.11
CA PRO A 387 37.37 -7.07 -6.92
C PRO A 387 36.46 -8.28 -6.71
N LYS A 388 36.72 -9.06 -5.65
CA LYS A 388 35.87 -10.19 -5.25
C LYS A 388 34.47 -9.77 -4.75
N LYS A 389 34.36 -8.55 -4.21
CA LYS A 389 33.13 -7.99 -3.62
C LYS A 389 32.29 -7.16 -4.58
N LEU A 390 32.71 -7.03 -5.85
CA LEU A 390 31.97 -6.25 -6.84
C LEU A 390 30.60 -6.87 -7.08
N MET A 391 29.53 -6.15 -6.72
CA MET A 391 28.14 -6.52 -6.94
C MET A 391 27.56 -5.82 -8.18
N MET A 392 27.98 -4.58 -8.44
CA MET A 392 27.53 -3.80 -9.61
C MET A 392 28.70 -3.36 -10.48
N LEU A 393 28.58 -3.64 -11.79
CA LEU A 393 29.46 -3.12 -12.84
C LEU A 393 28.61 -2.51 -13.95
N SER A 394 28.50 -1.19 -13.96
CA SER A 394 27.90 -0.37 -15.02
C SER A 394 28.99 0.41 -15.73
N LEU A 395 29.13 0.21 -17.04
CA LEU A 395 30.04 0.95 -17.91
C LEU A 395 29.27 1.45 -19.14
N HIS A 396 28.15 2.13 -18.92
CA HIS A 396 27.28 2.61 -20.01
C HIS A 396 27.95 3.70 -20.88
N GLU A 397 27.60 3.74 -22.16
CA GLU A 397 28.14 4.61 -23.23
C GLU A 397 29.67 4.54 -23.43
N SER A 398 30.30 3.45 -23.01
CA SER A 398 31.77 3.35 -22.92
C SER A 398 32.49 2.90 -24.19
N CYS A 399 33.78 3.24 -24.27
CA CYS A 399 34.69 2.89 -25.37
C CYS A 399 35.19 1.42 -25.37
N LEU A 400 34.49 0.52 -24.68
CA LEU A 400 34.89 -0.87 -24.48
C LEU A 400 34.85 -1.69 -25.77
N ILE A 401 35.95 -2.38 -26.09
CA ILE A 401 36.06 -3.24 -27.28
C ILE A 401 35.94 -4.72 -26.90
N SER A 402 36.60 -5.14 -25.82
CA SER A 402 36.67 -6.55 -25.42
C SER A 402 37.00 -6.71 -23.93
N PHE A 403 36.44 -7.75 -23.32
CA PHE A 403 36.71 -8.14 -21.94
C PHE A 403 37.54 -9.43 -21.88
N LYS A 404 38.63 -9.41 -21.09
CA LYS A 404 39.28 -10.64 -20.64
C LYS A 404 38.41 -11.30 -19.56
N SER A 405 38.39 -12.64 -19.58
CA SER A 405 37.62 -13.54 -18.70
C SER A 405 37.11 -12.96 -17.37
N LEU A 406 35.80 -12.64 -17.31
CA LEU A 406 35.08 -12.11 -16.13
C LEU A 406 34.89 -13.12 -14.98
N LYS A 407 35.60 -14.26 -14.99
CA LYS A 407 35.45 -15.38 -14.03
C LYS A 407 35.70 -15.02 -12.56
N VAL A 408 36.23 -13.85 -12.26
CA VAL A 408 36.73 -13.48 -10.92
C VAL A 408 35.76 -12.59 -10.12
N PHE A 409 34.66 -12.15 -10.73
CA PHE A 409 33.64 -11.33 -10.07
C PHE A 409 32.55 -12.22 -9.45
N GLU A 410 32.94 -13.01 -8.45
CA GLU A 410 32.09 -14.02 -7.78
C GLU A 410 30.78 -13.43 -7.20
N SER A 411 30.82 -12.17 -6.74
CA SER A 411 29.68 -11.48 -6.10
C SER A 411 28.77 -10.71 -7.07
N LEU A 412 29.08 -10.68 -8.36
CA LEU A 412 28.42 -9.75 -9.30
C LEU A 412 26.95 -10.12 -9.53
N SER A 413 26.05 -9.16 -9.26
CA SER A 413 24.60 -9.28 -9.45
C SER A 413 24.07 -8.39 -10.57
N PHE A 414 24.73 -7.28 -10.90
CA PHE A 414 24.35 -6.41 -12.02
C PHE A 414 25.52 -6.14 -12.97
N LEU A 415 25.27 -6.33 -14.27
CA LEU A 415 26.20 -6.02 -15.35
C LEU A 415 25.49 -5.20 -16.43
N ASP A 416 25.98 -3.99 -16.68
CA ASP A 416 25.37 -3.04 -17.61
C ASP A 416 26.41 -2.43 -18.56
N PHE A 417 26.18 -2.64 -19.86
CA PHE A 417 26.94 -2.08 -20.96
C PHE A 417 26.03 -1.30 -21.94
N GLU A 418 24.90 -0.74 -21.49
CA GLU A 418 24.01 0.10 -22.33
C GLU A 418 24.83 1.12 -23.15
N GLY A 419 24.68 1.13 -24.47
CA GLY A 419 25.36 2.06 -25.36
C GLY A 419 26.84 1.77 -25.65
N CYS A 420 27.41 0.62 -25.24
CA CYS A 420 28.78 0.23 -25.61
C CYS A 420 28.92 -0.13 -27.11
N LYS A 421 28.91 0.89 -27.97
CA LYS A 421 28.90 0.77 -29.44
C LYS A 421 30.15 0.13 -30.06
N LEU A 422 31.25 0.00 -29.31
CA LEU A 422 32.47 -0.68 -29.79
C LEU A 422 32.54 -2.18 -29.41
N LEU A 423 31.61 -2.67 -28.58
CA LEU A 423 31.56 -4.07 -28.18
C LEU A 423 31.01 -4.93 -29.32
N THR A 424 31.82 -5.87 -29.82
CA THR A 424 31.43 -6.79 -30.90
C THR A 424 31.04 -8.18 -30.43
N GLU A 425 31.65 -8.67 -29.34
CA GLU A 425 31.35 -9.97 -28.73
C GLU A 425 31.37 -9.88 -27.20
N LEU A 426 30.41 -10.55 -26.55
CA LEU A 426 30.41 -10.72 -25.09
C LEU A 426 31.07 -12.06 -24.70
N PRO A 427 32.10 -12.09 -23.83
CA PRO A 427 32.81 -13.32 -23.47
C PRO A 427 32.00 -14.21 -22.51
N SER A 428 32.57 -15.36 -22.13
CA SER A 428 31.92 -16.28 -21.18
C SER A 428 31.66 -15.63 -19.82
N LEU A 429 30.39 -15.60 -19.44
CA LEU A 429 29.89 -15.19 -18.12
C LEU A 429 29.76 -16.37 -17.15
N SER A 430 30.27 -17.56 -17.48
CA SER A 430 30.07 -18.80 -16.71
C SER A 430 30.58 -18.78 -15.25
N GLY A 431 31.37 -17.78 -14.85
CA GLY A 431 31.79 -17.58 -13.46
C GLY A 431 30.85 -16.67 -12.65
N LEU A 432 29.93 -15.96 -13.31
CA LEU A 432 29.03 -14.97 -12.69
C LEU A 432 27.76 -15.66 -12.16
N VAL A 433 27.94 -16.61 -11.24
CA VAL A 433 26.85 -17.45 -10.69
C VAL A 433 25.77 -16.65 -9.92
N ASN A 434 26.08 -15.40 -9.57
CA ASN A 434 25.19 -14.48 -8.87
C ASN A 434 24.51 -13.44 -9.76
N LEU A 435 24.75 -13.46 -11.09
CA LEU A 435 24.24 -12.41 -11.98
C LEU A 435 22.71 -12.43 -12.06
N GLY A 436 22.09 -11.34 -11.59
CA GLY A 436 20.65 -11.10 -11.56
C GLY A 436 20.15 -10.27 -12.73
N ALA A 437 20.95 -9.37 -13.31
CA ALA A 437 20.59 -8.71 -14.57
C ALA A 437 21.78 -8.43 -15.48
N LEU A 438 21.51 -8.51 -16.77
CA LEU A 438 22.44 -8.21 -17.87
C LEU A 438 21.76 -7.24 -18.85
N CYS A 439 22.30 -6.04 -18.98
CA CYS A 439 21.87 -5.02 -19.94
C CYS A 439 22.96 -4.81 -21.01
N LEU A 440 22.58 -4.96 -22.28
CA LEU A 440 23.42 -4.75 -23.47
C LEU A 440 22.69 -3.82 -24.47
N ASP A 441 21.75 -3.00 -23.99
CA ASP A 441 20.89 -2.17 -24.84
C ASP A 441 21.71 -1.16 -25.65
N ASP A 442 21.28 -0.83 -26.87
CA ASP A 442 21.96 0.09 -27.79
C ASP A 442 23.46 -0.25 -28.07
N CYS A 443 23.92 -1.49 -27.78
CA CYS A 443 25.19 -2.06 -28.25
C CYS A 443 25.13 -2.38 -29.76
N THR A 444 25.08 -1.34 -30.60
CA THR A 444 24.71 -1.48 -32.03
C THR A 444 25.61 -2.40 -32.86
N ASN A 445 26.88 -2.60 -32.47
CA ASN A 445 27.84 -3.47 -33.18
C ASN A 445 28.02 -4.87 -32.56
N LEU A 446 27.21 -5.22 -31.54
CA LEU A 446 27.26 -6.55 -30.92
C LEU A 446 26.76 -7.60 -31.92
N ILE A 447 27.63 -8.53 -32.30
CA ILE A 447 27.36 -9.61 -33.27
C ILE A 447 27.00 -10.91 -32.55
N ALA A 448 27.67 -11.22 -31.43
CA ALA A 448 27.52 -12.49 -30.73
C ALA A 448 27.59 -12.35 -29.20
N VAL A 449 26.76 -13.14 -28.51
CA VAL A 449 26.80 -13.31 -27.06
C VAL A 449 27.21 -14.75 -26.73
N HIS A 450 28.19 -14.93 -25.83
CA HIS A 450 28.67 -16.28 -25.52
C HIS A 450 27.58 -17.15 -24.89
N LYS A 451 27.46 -18.40 -25.37
CA LYS A 451 26.46 -19.42 -24.99
C LYS A 451 26.23 -19.63 -23.49
N SER A 452 27.19 -19.27 -22.63
CA SER A 452 27.04 -19.31 -21.17
C SER A 452 25.89 -18.45 -20.65
N VAL A 453 25.54 -17.36 -21.35
CA VAL A 453 24.45 -16.45 -20.94
C VAL A 453 23.11 -17.18 -20.88
N GLY A 454 22.89 -18.21 -21.71
CA GLY A 454 21.67 -19.02 -21.71
C GLY A 454 21.52 -19.96 -20.51
N PHE A 455 22.47 -20.02 -19.57
CA PHE A 455 22.47 -20.95 -18.43
C PHE A 455 22.76 -20.26 -17.08
N LEU A 456 22.51 -18.94 -16.99
CA LEU A 456 22.68 -18.17 -15.77
C LEU A 456 21.45 -18.30 -14.87
N ASN A 457 21.48 -19.28 -13.95
CA ASN A 457 20.30 -19.68 -13.16
C ASN A 457 19.61 -18.56 -12.38
N LYS A 458 20.35 -17.54 -11.91
CA LYS A 458 19.83 -16.41 -11.13
C LYS A 458 19.44 -15.19 -11.97
N LEU A 459 19.61 -15.22 -13.28
CA LEU A 459 19.34 -14.08 -14.15
C LEU A 459 17.84 -13.81 -14.22
N VAL A 460 17.42 -12.62 -13.77
CA VAL A 460 16.04 -12.10 -13.70
C VAL A 460 15.71 -11.22 -14.90
N LEU A 461 16.66 -10.42 -15.39
CA LEU A 461 16.52 -9.55 -16.54
C LEU A 461 17.65 -9.79 -17.56
N LEU A 462 17.28 -10.00 -18.82
CA LEU A 462 18.18 -10.02 -19.96
C LEU A 462 17.66 -9.05 -21.03
N SER A 463 18.42 -8.00 -21.30
CA SER A 463 18.06 -6.95 -22.27
C SER A 463 19.18 -6.74 -23.29
N THR A 464 18.83 -6.78 -24.57
CA THR A 464 19.74 -6.53 -25.71
C THR A 464 19.09 -5.61 -26.74
N GLN A 465 18.25 -4.67 -26.32
CA GLN A 465 17.47 -3.81 -27.22
C GLN A 465 18.39 -3.10 -28.23
N ARG A 466 17.96 -2.99 -29.48
CA ARG A 466 18.66 -2.27 -30.56
C ARG A 466 20.11 -2.74 -30.83
N CYS A 467 20.45 -3.97 -30.45
CA CYS A 467 21.66 -4.65 -30.92
C CYS A 467 21.51 -5.00 -32.42
N ASN A 468 21.71 -4.00 -33.28
CA ASN A 468 21.37 -4.07 -34.71
C ASN A 468 22.16 -5.11 -35.52
N GLN A 469 23.34 -5.54 -35.04
CA GLN A 469 24.16 -6.58 -35.68
C GLN A 469 23.93 -7.99 -35.13
N LEU A 470 23.14 -8.16 -34.06
CA LEU A 470 22.94 -9.44 -33.37
C LEU A 470 22.06 -10.37 -34.21
N GLU A 471 22.62 -11.43 -34.78
CA GLU A 471 21.86 -12.41 -35.59
C GLU A 471 21.19 -13.51 -34.75
N LEU A 472 21.81 -13.84 -33.61
CA LEU A 472 21.38 -14.86 -32.66
C LEU A 472 21.84 -14.44 -31.27
N LEU A 473 20.94 -14.47 -30.27
CA LEU A 473 21.31 -14.26 -28.87
C LEU A 473 22.20 -15.41 -28.37
N VAL A 474 21.62 -16.60 -28.28
CA VAL A 474 22.28 -17.88 -27.96
C VAL A 474 21.48 -19.01 -28.64
N PRO A 475 22.04 -20.20 -28.89
CA PRO A 475 21.28 -21.29 -29.51
C PRO A 475 20.24 -21.92 -28.56
N ASN A 476 20.49 -21.92 -27.25
CA ASN A 476 19.65 -22.55 -26.25
C ASN A 476 19.55 -21.68 -24.99
N ILE A 477 18.40 -21.67 -24.31
CA ILE A 477 18.21 -21.08 -22.98
C ILE A 477 17.60 -22.06 -21.98
N ASN A 478 18.02 -21.94 -20.72
CA ASN A 478 17.40 -22.50 -19.54
C ASN A 478 17.71 -21.55 -18.36
N LEU A 479 16.79 -20.60 -18.11
CA LEU A 479 16.98 -19.49 -17.19
C LEU A 479 15.84 -19.44 -16.16
N PRO A 480 15.88 -20.29 -15.11
CA PRO A 480 14.74 -20.51 -14.21
C PRO A 480 14.27 -19.25 -13.46
N SER A 481 15.15 -18.30 -13.14
CA SER A 481 14.79 -17.04 -12.48
C SER A 481 14.39 -15.90 -13.44
N LEU A 482 14.45 -16.09 -14.77
CA LEU A 482 14.25 -14.99 -15.72
C LEU A 482 12.79 -14.52 -15.71
N GLU A 483 12.57 -13.24 -15.44
CA GLU A 483 11.25 -12.60 -15.46
C GLU A 483 11.03 -11.75 -16.72
N THR A 484 12.09 -11.17 -17.29
CA THR A 484 12.02 -10.32 -18.49
C THR A 484 13.12 -10.66 -19.48
N LEU A 485 12.73 -10.93 -20.73
CA LEU A 485 13.62 -11.03 -21.89
C LEU A 485 13.24 -9.93 -22.90
N ASP A 486 14.19 -9.06 -23.23
CA ASP A 486 13.95 -7.93 -24.12
C ASP A 486 14.98 -7.87 -25.25
N MET A 487 14.51 -8.02 -26.48
CA MET A 487 15.33 -7.99 -27.71
C MET A 487 14.72 -7.03 -28.74
N ARG A 488 13.99 -6.01 -28.29
CA ARG A 488 13.30 -5.04 -29.18
C ARG A 488 14.28 -4.29 -30.07
N GLY A 489 13.97 -4.18 -31.35
CA GLY A 489 14.81 -3.50 -32.34
C GLY A 489 16.08 -4.25 -32.71
N CYS A 490 16.24 -5.53 -32.37
CA CYS A 490 17.30 -6.38 -32.93
C CYS A 490 16.99 -6.73 -34.40
N LEU A 491 17.19 -5.75 -35.29
CA LEU A 491 16.80 -5.81 -36.70
C LEU A 491 17.35 -7.01 -37.49
N ARG A 492 18.45 -7.64 -37.02
CA ARG A 492 19.05 -8.84 -37.65
C ARG A 492 18.79 -10.15 -36.92
N LEU A 493 18.10 -10.15 -35.78
CA LEU A 493 17.83 -11.36 -35.01
C LEU A 493 16.86 -12.24 -35.81
N LYS A 494 17.37 -13.37 -36.33
CA LYS A 494 16.63 -14.26 -37.25
C LYS A 494 15.81 -15.33 -36.54
N SER A 495 16.19 -15.71 -35.33
CA SER A 495 15.60 -16.84 -34.61
C SER A 495 15.60 -16.63 -33.10
N PHE A 496 14.58 -17.18 -32.45
CA PHE A 496 14.48 -17.24 -30.99
C PHE A 496 15.16 -18.53 -30.46
N PRO A 497 15.86 -18.50 -29.30
CA PRO A 497 16.56 -19.66 -28.75
C PRO A 497 15.64 -20.84 -28.41
N GLU A 498 16.16 -22.06 -28.54
CA GLU A 498 15.46 -23.26 -28.04
C GLU A 498 15.43 -23.28 -26.50
N VAL A 499 14.26 -23.54 -25.92
CA VAL A 499 14.04 -23.50 -24.46
C VAL A 499 14.14 -24.92 -23.88
N LEU A 500 15.25 -25.23 -23.21
CA LEU A 500 15.58 -26.61 -22.78
C LEU A 500 14.94 -27.06 -21.45
N GLY A 501 14.32 -26.15 -20.71
CA GLY A 501 13.70 -26.43 -19.41
C GLY A 501 12.50 -25.52 -19.12
N VAL A 502 11.67 -25.88 -18.14
CA VAL A 502 10.49 -25.07 -17.77
C VAL A 502 10.93 -23.78 -17.08
N MET A 503 10.42 -22.65 -17.57
CA MET A 503 10.67 -21.30 -17.03
C MET A 503 9.36 -20.74 -16.46
N GLU A 504 9.17 -20.86 -15.15
CA GLU A 504 7.93 -20.49 -14.46
C GLU A 504 7.85 -19.00 -14.08
N ASN A 505 9.00 -18.34 -13.98
CA ASN A 505 9.13 -16.94 -13.56
C ASN A 505 9.02 -15.94 -14.72
N ILE A 506 9.18 -16.37 -15.97
CA ILE A 506 9.15 -15.48 -17.14
C ILE A 506 7.80 -14.80 -17.25
N ARG A 507 7.75 -13.46 -17.25
CA ARG A 507 6.50 -12.69 -17.31
C ARG A 507 6.36 -11.96 -18.64
N TYR A 508 7.46 -11.40 -19.14
CA TYR A 508 7.48 -10.54 -20.33
C TYR A 508 8.55 -10.99 -21.33
N VAL A 509 8.16 -11.13 -22.58
CA VAL A 509 9.07 -11.36 -23.72
C VAL A 509 8.79 -10.30 -24.78
N TYR A 510 9.79 -9.47 -25.07
CA TYR A 510 9.69 -8.41 -26.06
C TYR A 510 10.61 -8.69 -27.26
N LEU A 511 10.00 -8.79 -28.44
CA LEU A 511 10.63 -9.15 -29.72
C LEU A 511 10.23 -8.17 -30.85
N ASP A 512 9.69 -7.00 -30.49
CA ASP A 512 9.25 -6.00 -31.47
C ASP A 512 10.40 -5.56 -32.38
N GLN A 513 10.12 -5.29 -33.66
CA GLN A 513 11.09 -4.83 -34.64
C GLN A 513 12.30 -5.79 -34.78
N THR A 514 12.04 -7.10 -34.77
CA THR A 514 13.04 -8.15 -35.05
C THR A 514 12.78 -8.81 -36.41
N SER A 515 13.79 -9.50 -36.95
CA SER A 515 13.67 -10.29 -38.19
C SER A 515 13.41 -11.79 -37.91
N ILE A 516 12.75 -12.11 -36.79
CA ILE A 516 12.46 -13.50 -36.41
C ILE A 516 11.49 -14.11 -37.43
N ASP A 517 11.86 -15.25 -38.02
CA ASP A 517 11.06 -15.94 -39.03
C ASP A 517 9.95 -16.83 -38.42
N LYS A 518 10.27 -17.49 -37.29
CA LYS A 518 9.39 -18.35 -36.49
C LYS A 518 9.83 -18.39 -35.02
N LEU A 519 8.88 -18.72 -34.15
CA LEU A 519 9.17 -19.09 -32.75
C LEU A 519 9.26 -20.62 -32.63
N PRO A 520 10.20 -21.18 -31.84
CA PRO A 520 10.37 -22.63 -31.70
C PRO A 520 9.22 -23.26 -30.91
N PHE A 521 8.96 -24.55 -31.16
CA PHE A 521 7.96 -25.34 -30.42
C PHE A 521 8.26 -25.42 -28.91
N SER A 522 9.52 -25.24 -28.52
CA SER A 522 9.94 -25.16 -27.12
C SER A 522 9.39 -23.95 -26.37
N ILE A 523 8.80 -22.95 -27.04
CA ILE A 523 8.18 -21.78 -26.39
C ILE A 523 7.12 -22.17 -25.34
N ARG A 524 6.48 -23.35 -25.47
CA ARG A 524 5.58 -23.94 -24.46
C ARG A 524 6.19 -24.08 -23.06
N ASN A 525 7.52 -24.12 -22.97
CA ASN A 525 8.24 -24.26 -21.71
C ASN A 525 8.28 -22.92 -20.93
N LEU A 526 7.91 -21.80 -21.55
CA LEU A 526 7.76 -20.48 -20.88
C LEU A 526 6.45 -20.41 -20.07
N VAL A 527 6.21 -21.37 -19.19
CA VAL A 527 4.95 -21.58 -18.46
C VAL A 527 4.53 -20.36 -17.61
N GLY A 528 5.49 -19.51 -17.23
CA GLY A 528 5.22 -18.24 -16.56
C GLY A 528 4.57 -17.15 -17.43
N LEU A 529 4.75 -17.22 -18.75
CA LEU A 529 4.67 -16.07 -19.66
C LEU A 529 3.29 -15.42 -19.65
N ARG A 530 3.26 -14.11 -19.42
CA ARG A 530 2.02 -13.30 -19.41
C ARG A 530 1.85 -12.46 -20.66
N GLN A 531 2.94 -11.85 -21.16
CA GLN A 531 2.84 -10.91 -22.28
C GLN A 531 3.96 -11.16 -23.30
N LEU A 532 3.57 -11.26 -24.58
CA LEU A 532 4.44 -11.47 -25.72
C LEU A 532 4.27 -10.35 -26.75
N PHE A 533 5.34 -9.61 -27.02
CA PHE A 533 5.32 -8.48 -27.94
C PHE A 533 6.12 -8.80 -29.22
N LEU A 534 5.44 -8.79 -30.37
CA LEU A 534 5.93 -9.18 -31.71
C LEU A 534 5.60 -8.10 -32.75
N ARG A 535 5.51 -6.83 -32.37
CA ARG A 535 5.10 -5.74 -33.28
C ARG A 535 6.17 -5.54 -34.35
N GLU A 536 5.76 -5.33 -35.59
CA GLU A 536 6.64 -5.02 -36.73
C GLU A 536 7.73 -6.10 -37.00
N CYS A 537 7.45 -7.37 -36.67
CA CYS A 537 8.33 -8.49 -37.02
C CYS A 537 8.18 -8.85 -38.51
N ALA A 538 8.95 -8.20 -39.38
CA ALA A 538 8.75 -8.26 -40.83
C ALA A 538 8.88 -9.67 -41.45
N SER A 539 9.67 -10.56 -40.82
CA SER A 539 9.90 -11.94 -41.28
C SER A 539 8.95 -12.96 -40.65
N LEU A 540 8.18 -12.59 -39.62
CA LEU A 540 7.39 -13.53 -38.85
C LEU A 540 6.16 -13.97 -39.66
N THR A 541 6.15 -15.22 -40.08
CA THR A 541 5.07 -15.77 -40.94
C THR A 541 3.93 -16.40 -40.16
N GLN A 542 4.19 -16.95 -38.97
CA GLN A 542 3.20 -17.67 -38.16
C GLN A 542 3.63 -17.84 -36.70
N LEU A 543 2.67 -18.12 -35.83
CA LEU A 543 2.92 -18.59 -34.46
C LEU A 543 2.95 -20.12 -34.39
N PRO A 544 3.80 -20.71 -33.54
CA PRO A 544 3.81 -22.16 -33.34
C PRO A 544 2.55 -22.59 -32.61
N ASP A 545 1.98 -23.72 -33.05
CA ASP A 545 0.77 -24.30 -32.46
C ASP A 545 0.83 -24.36 -30.93
N SER A 546 2.01 -24.68 -30.37
CA SER A 546 2.24 -24.79 -28.92
C SER A 546 1.95 -23.54 -28.07
N ILE A 547 1.74 -22.37 -28.67
CA ILE A 547 1.47 -21.12 -27.95
C ILE A 547 0.12 -21.12 -27.20
N HIS A 548 -0.89 -21.87 -27.67
CA HIS A 548 -2.20 -21.97 -27.00
C HIS A 548 -2.16 -22.76 -25.68
N ILE A 549 -1.05 -23.43 -25.38
CA ILE A 549 -0.86 -24.29 -24.20
C ILE A 549 -0.30 -23.49 -23.01
N LEU A 550 0.13 -22.25 -23.22
CA LEU A 550 0.72 -21.39 -22.18
C LEU A 550 -0.35 -20.92 -21.17
N PRO A 551 -0.29 -21.34 -19.89
CA PRO A 551 -1.43 -21.23 -18.98
C PRO A 551 -1.63 -19.82 -18.37
N LYS A 552 -0.61 -18.96 -18.45
CA LYS A 552 -0.61 -17.60 -17.90
C LYS A 552 -0.63 -16.50 -18.96
N LEU A 553 -0.74 -16.84 -20.25
CA LEU A 553 -0.63 -15.87 -21.35
C LEU A 553 -1.88 -14.99 -21.47
N GLU A 554 -1.71 -13.69 -21.22
CA GLU A 554 -2.74 -12.65 -21.15
C GLU A 554 -2.75 -11.74 -22.40
N ILE A 555 -1.59 -11.50 -23.03
CA ILE A 555 -1.47 -10.54 -24.15
C ILE A 555 -0.49 -11.04 -25.23
N ILE A 556 -0.91 -10.97 -26.51
CA ILE A 556 -0.06 -11.17 -27.69
C ILE A 556 -0.26 -10.01 -28.68
N THR A 557 0.79 -9.28 -29.04
CA THR A 557 0.69 -8.15 -29.98
C THR A 557 1.54 -8.38 -31.22
N ALA A 558 0.92 -8.46 -32.41
CA ALA A 558 1.60 -8.90 -33.65
C ALA A 558 1.26 -8.04 -34.89
N TYR A 559 0.88 -6.76 -34.70
CA TYR A 559 0.62 -5.86 -35.82
C TYR A 559 1.89 -5.50 -36.59
N GLY A 560 1.78 -5.30 -37.91
CA GLY A 560 2.91 -4.91 -38.77
C GLY A 560 3.79 -6.06 -39.28
N CYS A 561 3.47 -7.32 -38.96
CA CYS A 561 4.12 -8.49 -39.53
C CYS A 561 3.58 -8.78 -40.94
N ILE A 562 4.43 -8.79 -41.96
CA ILE A 562 4.00 -8.88 -43.36
C ILE A 562 3.73 -10.35 -43.73
N GLY A 563 2.52 -10.64 -44.21
CA GLY A 563 2.12 -12.01 -44.61
C GLY A 563 1.85 -12.97 -43.45
N PHE A 564 1.83 -12.46 -42.21
CA PHE A 564 1.60 -13.25 -41.00
C PHE A 564 0.22 -13.92 -41.00
N ARG A 565 0.20 -15.21 -40.68
CA ARG A 565 -0.99 -16.04 -40.46
C ARG A 565 -1.01 -16.52 -39.01
N LEU A 566 -2.22 -16.64 -38.44
CA LEU A 566 -2.38 -17.03 -37.04
C LEU A 566 -1.93 -18.47 -36.74
N PHE A 567 -2.33 -19.44 -37.57
CA PHE A 567 -2.04 -20.87 -37.41
C PHE A 567 -1.86 -21.56 -38.78
N GLU A 568 -1.26 -22.76 -38.79
CA GLU A 568 -0.94 -23.51 -40.01
C GLU A 568 -2.19 -24.08 -40.73
N ASP A 569 -3.23 -24.46 -39.99
CA ASP A 569 -4.36 -25.27 -40.48
C ASP A 569 -5.72 -24.60 -40.22
N LYS A 570 -6.48 -24.21 -41.26
CA LYS A 570 -7.82 -23.59 -41.09
C LYS A 570 -8.87 -24.57 -40.55
N GLU A 571 -8.78 -25.86 -40.88
CA GLU A 571 -9.83 -26.85 -40.59
C GLU A 571 -9.79 -27.42 -39.16
N LYS A 572 -8.71 -27.19 -38.40
CA LYS A 572 -8.55 -27.68 -37.01
C LYS A 572 -8.83 -26.63 -35.92
N VAL A 573 -9.19 -25.40 -36.31
CA VAL A 573 -9.41 -24.27 -35.37
C VAL A 573 -10.78 -24.37 -34.66
N GLY A 574 -11.71 -25.19 -35.18
CA GLY A 574 -13.09 -25.38 -34.68
C GLY A 574 -13.24 -26.06 -33.31
N SER A 575 -12.47 -25.65 -32.29
CA SER A 575 -12.72 -25.85 -30.85
C SER A 575 -11.64 -25.26 -29.93
N LYS A 576 -10.49 -24.79 -30.46
CA LYS A 576 -9.35 -24.34 -29.65
C LYS A 576 -9.50 -22.88 -29.18
N VAL A 577 -10.16 -22.70 -28.04
CA VAL A 577 -10.35 -21.41 -27.37
C VAL A 577 -9.03 -20.88 -26.77
N PHE A 578 -8.69 -19.62 -27.03
CA PHE A 578 -7.71 -18.85 -26.24
C PHE A 578 -8.45 -18.17 -25.07
N PRO A 579 -8.38 -18.65 -23.82
CA PRO A 579 -9.35 -18.22 -22.80
C PRO A 579 -9.06 -16.84 -22.18
N LYS A 580 -7.92 -16.21 -22.50
CA LYS A 580 -7.45 -14.98 -21.83
C LYS A 580 -6.62 -14.01 -22.69
N ALA A 581 -6.23 -14.37 -23.91
CA ALA A 581 -5.23 -13.62 -24.67
C ALA A 581 -5.87 -12.59 -25.62
N MET A 582 -5.60 -11.29 -25.42
CA MET A 582 -5.90 -10.27 -26.42
C MET A 582 -4.94 -10.40 -27.60
N LEU A 583 -5.47 -10.40 -28.83
CA LEU A 583 -4.72 -10.45 -30.08
C LEU A 583 -4.98 -9.19 -30.92
N VAL A 584 -3.91 -8.53 -31.36
CA VAL A 584 -3.96 -7.35 -32.22
C VAL A 584 -3.28 -7.63 -33.57
N TYR A 585 -4.03 -7.51 -34.67
CA TYR A 585 -3.60 -7.83 -36.04
C TYR A 585 -3.90 -6.70 -37.04
N LYS A 586 -3.22 -6.72 -38.19
CA LYS A 586 -3.41 -5.79 -39.31
C LYS A 586 -3.12 -6.49 -40.63
N GLU A 587 -4.13 -6.64 -41.49
CA GLU A 587 -3.94 -7.14 -42.85
C GLU A 587 -3.70 -6.00 -43.85
N GLY A 588 -3.00 -6.31 -44.95
CA GLY A 588 -2.53 -5.34 -45.94
C GLY A 588 -2.79 -5.76 -47.37
N SER A 589 -4.03 -6.11 -47.72
CA SER A 589 -4.57 -6.22 -49.09
C SER A 589 -6.09 -6.46 -49.02
N PRO A 590 -6.88 -6.17 -50.07
CA PRO A 590 -8.34 -6.19 -49.98
C PRO A 590 -8.89 -7.62 -50.02
N VAL A 591 -9.02 -8.24 -48.85
CA VAL A 591 -9.90 -9.39 -48.64
C VAL A 591 -11.21 -8.87 -48.05
N LEU A 592 -12.36 -9.30 -48.61
CA LEU A 592 -13.65 -9.06 -47.96
C LEU A 592 -13.63 -9.71 -46.57
N LEU A 593 -13.76 -8.90 -45.52
CA LEU A 593 -14.00 -9.36 -44.16
C LEU A 593 -15.40 -10.00 -44.11
N ASP A 594 -15.46 -11.30 -44.41
CA ASP A 594 -16.64 -12.10 -44.15
C ASP A 594 -16.77 -12.32 -42.64
N MET A 595 -17.50 -11.38 -42.01
CA MET A 595 -17.80 -11.38 -40.57
C MET A 595 -18.56 -12.64 -40.11
N SER A 596 -19.12 -13.45 -41.02
CA SER A 596 -19.75 -14.73 -40.68
C SER A 596 -18.74 -15.87 -40.47
N SER A 597 -17.48 -15.69 -40.91
CA SER A 597 -16.41 -16.70 -40.81
C SER A 597 -15.55 -16.58 -39.53
N LEU A 598 -15.65 -15.46 -38.82
CA LEU A 598 -15.04 -15.28 -37.51
C LEU A 598 -16.01 -15.79 -36.43
N ASN A 599 -15.68 -16.92 -35.80
CA ASN A 599 -16.37 -17.37 -34.58
C ASN A 599 -15.96 -16.45 -33.40
N ILE A 600 -16.58 -15.28 -33.33
CA ILE A 600 -16.38 -14.30 -32.25
C ILE A 600 -17.08 -14.80 -30.99
N CYS A 601 -16.28 -15.11 -29.96
CA CYS A 601 -16.80 -15.45 -28.63
C CYS A 601 -17.43 -14.19 -27.97
N PRO A 602 -18.50 -14.29 -27.16
CA PRO A 602 -19.29 -13.13 -26.73
C PRO A 602 -18.56 -11.99 -26.01
N ASP A 603 -17.35 -12.21 -25.50
CA ASP A 603 -16.63 -11.26 -24.64
C ASP A 603 -15.51 -10.45 -25.34
N ASN A 604 -15.16 -10.75 -26.60
CA ASN A 604 -13.97 -10.18 -27.25
C ASN A 604 -14.30 -9.07 -28.27
N ALA A 605 -13.53 -7.98 -28.23
CA ALA A 605 -13.51 -6.94 -29.27
C ALA A 605 -12.38 -7.19 -30.29
N ILE A 606 -12.56 -6.75 -31.54
CA ILE A 606 -11.56 -6.86 -32.61
C ILE A 606 -11.06 -5.47 -32.99
N GLU A 607 -9.73 -5.30 -33.01
CA GLU A 607 -9.07 -4.11 -33.55
C GLU A 607 -8.79 -4.30 -35.06
N VAL A 608 -9.22 -3.34 -35.88
CA VAL A 608 -8.96 -3.33 -37.34
C VAL A 608 -8.18 -2.08 -37.74
N PHE A 609 -6.88 -2.22 -37.98
CA PHE A 609 -6.02 -1.11 -38.40
C PHE A 609 -6.18 -0.75 -39.89
N CYS A 610 -6.93 0.29 -40.22
CA CYS A 610 -7.09 0.78 -41.60
C CYS A 610 -6.31 2.09 -41.87
N SER A 611 -4.98 2.02 -42.03
CA SER A 611 -4.11 3.22 -42.05
C SER A 611 -3.75 3.80 -43.43
N SER A 612 -4.41 3.39 -44.51
CA SER A 612 -4.17 3.90 -45.88
C SER A 612 -5.45 4.26 -46.64
N PHE A 613 -6.62 3.99 -46.07
CA PHE A 613 -7.89 4.04 -46.80
C PHE A 613 -8.50 5.44 -46.85
N ILE A 614 -8.42 6.23 -45.78
CA ILE A 614 -9.22 7.47 -45.59
C ILE A 614 -8.92 8.55 -46.64
N ARG A 615 -7.71 8.62 -47.21
CA ARG A 615 -7.37 9.58 -48.27
C ARG A 615 -7.86 9.22 -49.69
N MET A 616 -8.38 8.01 -49.89
CA MET A 616 -9.00 7.56 -51.16
C MET A 616 -10.42 7.00 -50.96
N ASN A 617 -10.89 6.88 -49.70
CA ASN A 617 -12.18 6.27 -49.37
C ASN A 617 -13.05 7.15 -48.46
N ALA A 618 -12.69 8.43 -48.28
CA ALA A 618 -13.71 9.48 -48.18
C ALA A 618 -14.72 9.35 -49.35
N ASP A 619 -14.23 8.93 -50.52
CA ASP A 619 -15.04 8.56 -51.69
C ASP A 619 -15.79 7.23 -51.55
N PHE A 620 -15.46 6.30 -50.64
CA PHE A 620 -16.11 4.98 -50.57
C PHE A 620 -17.19 4.91 -49.49
N ILE A 621 -16.92 5.57 -48.36
CA ILE A 621 -18.00 5.98 -47.45
C ILE A 621 -18.98 6.86 -48.23
N SER A 622 -18.49 7.82 -49.04
CA SER A 622 -19.40 8.65 -49.84
C SER A 622 -20.02 7.97 -51.08
N ILE A 623 -19.41 6.98 -51.74
CA ILE A 623 -20.03 6.23 -52.86
C ILE A 623 -21.16 5.32 -52.37
N GLY A 624 -21.03 4.70 -51.19
CA GLY A 624 -22.16 4.04 -50.52
C GLY A 624 -23.30 5.01 -50.19
N ILE A 625 -22.98 6.29 -49.97
CA ILE A 625 -23.90 7.39 -49.62
C ILE A 625 -24.44 8.14 -50.87
N LEU A 626 -23.77 8.07 -52.03
CA LEU A 626 -24.15 8.79 -53.27
C LEU A 626 -24.74 7.88 -54.37
N GLU A 627 -24.37 6.59 -54.44
CA GLU A 627 -24.93 5.64 -55.42
C GLU A 627 -25.93 4.63 -54.80
N GLY A 628 -26.75 5.09 -53.86
CA GLY A 628 -28.16 4.64 -53.72
C GLY A 628 -28.46 3.14 -53.63
N ARG A 629 -27.55 2.32 -53.07
CA ARG A 629 -27.74 0.85 -52.92
C ARG A 629 -27.60 0.32 -51.48
N GLY A 630 -27.92 1.14 -50.49
CA GLY A 630 -28.15 0.72 -49.11
C GLY A 630 -28.86 1.83 -48.33
N ASN A 631 -29.95 1.51 -47.61
CA ASN A 631 -30.73 2.50 -46.86
C ASN A 631 -30.20 2.70 -45.43
N TRP A 632 -28.93 3.09 -45.30
CA TRP A 632 -28.30 3.32 -44.00
C TRP A 632 -28.59 4.75 -43.50
N TYR A 633 -28.98 4.91 -42.24
CA TYR A 633 -29.09 6.22 -41.58
C TYR A 633 -27.82 6.53 -40.79
N GLN A 634 -27.43 7.81 -40.74
CA GLN A 634 -26.30 8.31 -39.97
C GLN A 634 -26.81 9.10 -38.76
N HIS A 635 -26.25 8.82 -37.58
CA HIS A 635 -26.33 9.69 -36.41
C HIS A 635 -24.92 9.90 -35.86
N GLU A 636 -24.64 11.10 -35.37
CA GLU A 636 -23.33 11.54 -34.89
C GLU A 636 -23.52 12.18 -33.51
N SER A 637 -22.70 11.79 -32.53
CA SER A 637 -22.71 12.37 -31.17
C SER A 637 -21.26 12.57 -30.71
N ASN A 638 -21.00 13.74 -30.10
CA ASN A 638 -19.75 14.03 -29.37
C ASN A 638 -19.94 13.92 -27.84
N GLU A 639 -21.13 13.53 -27.38
CA GLU A 639 -21.45 13.35 -25.97
C GLU A 639 -20.98 11.95 -25.50
N SER A 640 -21.04 11.66 -24.19
CA SER A 640 -20.69 10.34 -23.63
C SER A 640 -21.82 9.30 -23.75
N SER A 641 -22.79 9.56 -24.63
CA SER A 641 -23.93 8.68 -24.85
C SER A 641 -24.53 8.84 -26.25
N LEU A 642 -25.18 7.76 -26.70
CA LEU A 642 -25.98 7.72 -27.92
C LEU A 642 -27.38 7.20 -27.56
N HIS A 643 -28.41 7.96 -27.93
CA HIS A 643 -29.80 7.68 -27.59
C HIS A 643 -30.67 7.51 -28.84
N PHE A 644 -31.37 6.39 -28.94
CA PHE A 644 -32.31 6.11 -30.02
C PHE A 644 -33.46 5.23 -29.54
N TRP A 645 -34.56 5.21 -30.26
CA TRP A 645 -35.72 4.37 -30.01
C TRP A 645 -35.88 3.36 -31.14
N PHE A 646 -36.32 2.13 -30.85
CA PHE A 646 -36.69 1.14 -31.87
C PHE A 646 -38.03 0.45 -31.57
N GLN A 647 -38.66 -0.12 -32.60
CA GLN A 647 -39.88 -0.91 -32.48
C GLN A 647 -39.67 -2.34 -33.03
N ASN A 648 -40.33 -3.33 -32.44
CA ASN A 648 -40.37 -4.75 -32.83
C ASN A 648 -39.07 -5.58 -32.70
N LYS A 649 -37.92 -5.17 -33.25
CA LYS A 649 -36.69 -5.98 -33.24
C LYS A 649 -35.45 -5.12 -33.06
N PHE A 650 -34.53 -5.55 -32.20
CA PHE A 650 -33.28 -4.81 -31.97
C PHE A 650 -32.42 -4.74 -33.26
N PRO A 651 -32.05 -3.53 -33.72
CA PRO A 651 -31.32 -3.32 -34.97
C PRO A 651 -29.89 -3.91 -34.96
N LYS A 652 -29.34 -4.17 -36.15
CA LYS A 652 -27.95 -4.63 -36.33
C LYS A 652 -26.96 -3.46 -36.21
N ILE A 653 -26.77 -2.97 -34.99
CA ILE A 653 -25.87 -1.83 -34.77
C ILE A 653 -24.43 -2.31 -34.64
N ALA A 654 -23.60 -1.82 -35.56
CA ALA A 654 -22.16 -1.75 -35.37
C ALA A 654 -21.80 -0.40 -34.75
N LEU A 655 -21.16 -0.40 -33.57
CA LEU A 655 -20.53 0.82 -33.02
C LEU A 655 -19.19 1.04 -33.72
N CYS A 656 -19.03 2.17 -34.40
CA CYS A 656 -17.78 2.61 -35.01
C CYS A 656 -17.21 3.81 -34.25
N CYS A 657 -16.12 3.63 -33.51
CA CYS A 657 -15.48 4.72 -32.77
C CYS A 657 -14.20 5.21 -33.45
N ALA A 658 -14.06 6.53 -33.62
CA ALA A 658 -12.84 7.20 -34.06
C ALA A 658 -12.28 8.16 -32.98
N VAL A 659 -10.99 8.03 -32.63
CA VAL A 659 -10.34 8.80 -31.55
C VAL A 659 -9.03 9.44 -32.03
N LYS A 660 -8.80 10.71 -31.65
CA LYS A 660 -7.56 11.44 -31.94
C LYS A 660 -6.58 11.41 -30.75
N PRO A 661 -5.35 10.87 -30.90
CA PRO A 661 -4.43 10.69 -29.78
C PRO A 661 -3.80 12.01 -29.28
N PRO A 662 -3.48 12.13 -27.97
CA PRO A 662 -2.72 13.26 -27.44
C PRO A 662 -1.26 13.24 -27.91
N VAL A 663 -0.62 14.43 -27.95
CA VAL A 663 0.73 14.63 -28.50
C VAL A 663 1.82 14.11 -27.55
N CYS A 664 2.02 12.79 -27.54
CA CYS A 664 2.98 12.10 -26.68
C CYS A 664 3.56 10.88 -27.40
N LYS A 665 4.89 10.72 -27.42
CA LYS A 665 5.54 9.59 -28.12
C LYS A 665 5.47 8.32 -27.26
N GLY A 666 4.73 7.32 -27.74
CA GLY A 666 4.61 5.98 -27.13
C GLY A 666 3.35 5.25 -27.57
N ASN A 667 3.29 3.94 -27.36
CA ASN A 667 2.04 3.18 -27.50
C ASN A 667 1.21 3.36 -26.24
N MET A 668 0.00 3.89 -26.33
CA MET A 668 -0.91 4.09 -25.21
C MET A 668 -2.03 3.06 -25.22
N LEU A 669 -2.63 2.79 -24.06
CA LEU A 669 -3.68 1.81 -23.90
C LEU A 669 -4.97 2.57 -23.53
N LEU A 670 -5.87 2.74 -24.50
CA LEU A 670 -7.21 3.28 -24.29
C LEU A 670 -8.09 2.19 -23.66
N ASP A 671 -8.71 2.46 -22.52
CA ASP A 671 -9.80 1.64 -22.01
C ASP A 671 -11.12 2.24 -22.53
N PHE A 672 -11.82 1.49 -23.38
CA PHE A 672 -13.15 1.84 -23.89
C PHE A 672 -14.20 0.98 -23.18
N ASN A 673 -15.02 1.64 -22.38
CA ASN A 673 -16.13 1.03 -21.66
C ASN A 673 -17.43 1.48 -22.29
N PHE A 674 -18.32 0.55 -22.61
CA PHE A 674 -19.68 0.92 -23.02
C PHE A 674 -20.73 -0.02 -22.42
N SER A 675 -21.91 0.53 -22.18
CA SER A 675 -23.07 -0.18 -21.66
C SER A 675 -24.31 0.17 -22.47
N VAL A 676 -25.11 -0.84 -22.79
CA VAL A 676 -26.36 -0.69 -23.53
C VAL A 676 -27.50 -0.89 -22.54
N LEU A 677 -28.34 0.12 -22.39
CA LEU A 677 -29.61 0.06 -21.66
C LEU A 677 -30.75 0.06 -22.67
N ILE A 678 -31.80 -0.70 -22.40
CA ILE A 678 -33.07 -0.65 -23.14
C ILE A 678 -34.19 -0.38 -22.13
N ASN A 679 -35.01 0.65 -22.35
CA ASN A 679 -36.03 1.16 -21.42
C ASN A 679 -35.48 1.37 -19.99
N GLY A 680 -34.29 1.98 -19.87
CA GLY A 680 -33.57 2.14 -18.60
C GLY A 680 -33.04 0.84 -17.97
N THR A 681 -33.33 -0.33 -18.56
CA THR A 681 -32.84 -1.64 -18.09
C THR A 681 -31.54 -1.99 -18.79
N LYS A 682 -30.47 -2.07 -18.02
CA LYS A 682 -29.11 -2.38 -18.47
C LYS A 682 -29.04 -3.81 -19.02
N GLN A 683 -28.83 -3.95 -20.32
CA GLN A 683 -28.76 -5.25 -21.02
C GLN A 683 -27.38 -5.89 -20.85
N PHE A 684 -26.31 -5.14 -21.13
CA PHE A 684 -24.94 -5.60 -20.93
C PHE A 684 -23.94 -4.46 -20.75
N THR A 685 -22.71 -4.80 -20.42
CA THR A 685 -21.55 -3.89 -20.43
C THR A 685 -20.37 -4.63 -21.00
N SER A 686 -19.63 -3.98 -21.88
CA SER A 686 -18.39 -4.49 -22.45
C SER A 686 -17.30 -3.46 -22.17
N SER A 687 -16.17 -3.95 -21.67
CA SER A 687 -14.92 -3.19 -21.55
C SER A 687 -13.93 -3.76 -22.56
N CYS A 688 -13.24 -2.90 -23.30
CA CYS A 688 -12.09 -3.33 -24.10
C CYS A 688 -10.92 -2.36 -23.93
N ASN A 689 -9.82 -2.92 -23.43
CA ASN A 689 -8.51 -2.30 -23.51
C ASN A 689 -8.02 -2.33 -24.96
N TYR A 690 -7.46 -1.22 -25.43
CA TYR A 690 -7.19 -0.95 -26.84
C TYR A 690 -5.84 -0.24 -26.99
N MET A 691 -4.85 -0.82 -27.66
CA MET A 691 -3.53 -0.19 -27.79
C MET A 691 -3.39 0.62 -29.08
N PHE A 692 -3.23 1.94 -28.95
CA PHE A 692 -2.93 2.82 -30.07
C PHE A 692 -1.48 3.28 -30.08
N SER A 693 -0.92 3.45 -31.28
CA SER A 693 0.44 3.93 -31.48
C SER A 693 0.45 5.41 -31.86
N ALA A 694 1.08 6.25 -31.05
CA ALA A 694 1.08 7.69 -31.25
C ALA A 694 1.95 8.18 -32.43
N GLU A 695 2.59 7.29 -33.19
CA GLU A 695 3.47 7.67 -34.30
C GLU A 695 2.75 7.89 -35.65
N LYS A 696 1.45 7.55 -35.76
CA LYS A 696 0.65 7.76 -36.98
C LYS A 696 -0.71 8.38 -36.65
N ILE A 697 -0.98 9.58 -37.21
CA ILE A 697 -2.21 10.36 -37.03
C ILE A 697 -3.35 9.81 -37.92
N THR A 698 -3.51 8.49 -37.99
CA THR A 698 -4.60 7.86 -38.75
C THR A 698 -5.73 7.53 -37.79
N GLU A 699 -6.93 8.01 -38.10
CA GLU A 699 -8.16 7.67 -37.40
C GLU A 699 -8.30 6.14 -37.34
N GLN A 700 -8.31 5.60 -36.12
CA GLN A 700 -8.51 4.18 -35.88
C GLN A 700 -10.00 3.90 -35.68
N VAL A 701 -10.48 2.78 -36.20
CA VAL A 701 -11.89 2.38 -36.13
C VAL A 701 -12.01 1.10 -35.30
N LEU A 702 -12.66 1.21 -34.14
CA LEU A 702 -13.14 0.06 -33.38
C LEU A 702 -14.52 -0.34 -33.92
N MET A 703 -14.77 -1.63 -34.15
CA MET A 703 -16.09 -2.16 -34.54
C MET A 703 -16.61 -3.16 -33.50
N CYS A 704 -17.85 -2.97 -33.03
CA CYS A 704 -18.53 -3.93 -32.16
C CYS A 704 -19.98 -4.19 -32.64
N ASP A 705 -20.34 -5.45 -32.87
CA ASP A 705 -21.72 -5.88 -33.16
C ASP A 705 -22.50 -6.05 -31.85
N LEU A 706 -23.56 -5.25 -31.68
CA LEU A 706 -24.41 -5.27 -30.49
C LEU A 706 -25.51 -6.35 -30.55
N GLN A 707 -25.88 -6.85 -31.73
CA GLN A 707 -27.00 -7.80 -31.87
C GLN A 707 -26.70 -9.16 -31.23
N CYS A 708 -25.43 -9.56 -31.16
CA CYS A 708 -25.00 -10.80 -30.51
C CYS A 708 -25.05 -10.76 -28.97
N LYS A 709 -25.29 -9.59 -28.36
CA LYS A 709 -25.20 -9.38 -26.89
C LYS A 709 -26.53 -9.00 -26.21
N VAL A 710 -27.60 -8.76 -26.96
CA VAL A 710 -28.93 -8.43 -26.41
C VAL A 710 -29.82 -9.68 -26.36
N GLU A 711 -29.98 -10.27 -25.18
CA GLU A 711 -31.03 -11.25 -24.93
C GLU A 711 -32.41 -10.56 -24.95
N ARG A 712 -33.47 -11.26 -25.38
CA ARG A 712 -34.77 -10.64 -25.75
C ARG A 712 -35.56 -10.11 -24.54
N LEU A 713 -35.22 -8.92 -24.07
CA LEU A 713 -35.90 -8.18 -22.99
C LEU A 713 -36.33 -6.78 -23.44
N TYR A 714 -37.15 -6.72 -24.49
CA TYR A 714 -37.78 -5.50 -25.00
C TYR A 714 -39.24 -5.77 -25.40
N LEU A 715 -40.08 -4.73 -25.36
CA LEU A 715 -41.52 -4.82 -25.54
C LEU A 715 -41.84 -4.94 -27.05
N GLU A 716 -42.41 -6.06 -27.46
CA GLU A 716 -42.86 -6.26 -28.85
C GLU A 716 -44.01 -5.30 -29.18
N HIS A 717 -43.99 -4.75 -30.38
CA HIS A 717 -44.95 -3.75 -30.89
C HIS A 717 -44.99 -2.38 -30.18
N GLU A 718 -44.20 -2.15 -29.13
CA GLU A 718 -44.05 -0.84 -28.48
C GLU A 718 -42.70 -0.18 -28.82
N TRP A 719 -42.60 1.13 -28.58
CA TRP A 719 -41.37 1.89 -28.74
C TRP A 719 -40.44 1.64 -27.55
N ASN A 720 -39.24 1.12 -27.83
CA ASN A 720 -38.22 0.81 -26.84
C ASN A 720 -37.09 1.84 -26.94
N GLN A 721 -36.83 2.56 -25.86
CA GLN A 721 -35.68 3.47 -25.74
C GLN A 721 -34.40 2.67 -25.61
N VAL A 722 -33.31 3.12 -26.23
CA VAL A 722 -31.97 2.55 -26.09
C VAL A 722 -31.00 3.67 -25.76
N ASP A 723 -30.30 3.50 -24.66
CA ASP A 723 -29.26 4.41 -24.19
C ASP A 723 -27.93 3.65 -24.20
N ILE A 724 -27.04 4.00 -25.12
CA ILE A 724 -25.67 3.48 -25.15
C ILE A 724 -24.79 4.49 -24.45
N LEU A 725 -24.40 4.22 -23.21
CA LEU A 725 -23.48 5.05 -22.44
C LEU A 725 -22.05 4.55 -22.66
N TYR A 726 -21.10 5.45 -22.91
CA TYR A 726 -19.71 5.08 -23.18
C TYR A 726 -18.69 6.05 -22.59
N GLU A 727 -17.53 5.51 -22.21
CA GLU A 727 -16.41 6.22 -21.60
C GLU A 727 -15.09 5.81 -22.27
N PHE A 728 -14.23 6.81 -22.51
CA PHE A 728 -12.88 6.64 -23.04
C PHE A 728 -11.84 7.06 -21.99
N LYS A 729 -10.89 6.19 -21.70
CA LYS A 729 -9.85 6.46 -20.71
C LYS A 729 -8.46 6.13 -21.22
N TYR A 730 -7.64 7.16 -21.37
CA TYR A 730 -6.22 7.00 -21.71
C TYR A 730 -5.44 6.43 -20.51
N LEU A 731 -4.98 5.18 -20.62
CA LEU A 731 -4.01 4.59 -19.72
C LEU A 731 -2.58 4.82 -20.26
N MET A 732 -1.64 4.95 -19.33
CA MET A 732 -0.23 5.33 -19.55
C MET A 732 0.47 4.48 -20.63
N PRO A 733 1.51 5.01 -21.30
CA PRO A 733 2.16 4.30 -22.39
C PRO A 733 2.75 2.95 -21.99
N CYS A 734 2.36 1.90 -22.71
CA CYS A 734 2.90 0.55 -22.59
C CYS A 734 4.36 0.50 -23.07
N GLY A 735 5.29 0.57 -22.12
CA GLY A 735 6.69 0.18 -22.32
C GLY A 735 7.75 1.24 -22.00
N SER A 736 7.41 2.38 -21.39
CA SER A 736 8.39 3.43 -21.05
C SER A 736 8.35 3.87 -19.58
N LYS A 737 9.26 3.33 -18.74
CA LYS A 737 9.62 3.96 -17.45
C LYS A 737 10.43 5.27 -17.64
N ARG A 738 10.99 5.51 -18.84
CA ARG A 738 11.60 6.79 -19.24
C ARG A 738 10.48 7.77 -19.71
N ILE A 739 10.61 9.05 -19.32
CA ILE A 739 9.82 10.24 -19.77
C ILE A 739 8.45 10.49 -19.09
N MET A 740 8.46 11.17 -17.94
CA MET A 740 8.04 12.58 -17.80
C MET A 740 8.12 13.03 -16.33
N ALA A 741 9.26 13.60 -15.95
CA ALA A 741 9.26 14.68 -14.95
C ALA A 741 8.82 15.96 -15.67
N THR A 742 8.09 16.85 -14.97
CA THR A 742 7.49 18.08 -15.51
C THR A 742 6.52 17.86 -16.68
N HIS A 743 5.25 17.65 -16.37
CA HIS A 743 4.07 18.36 -16.92
C HIS A 743 2.85 17.94 -16.09
N ASP A 744 1.87 18.83 -15.97
CA ASP A 744 0.67 18.62 -15.17
C ASP A 744 -0.10 17.37 -15.65
N ARG A 745 -0.49 16.48 -14.73
CA ARG A 745 -1.17 15.22 -15.09
C ARG A 745 -2.65 15.28 -14.73
N THR A 746 -3.46 14.66 -15.59
CA THR A 746 -4.93 14.56 -15.55
C THR A 746 -5.70 15.86 -15.74
N THR A 747 -5.70 16.38 -16.97
CA THR A 747 -6.96 16.94 -17.51
C THR A 747 -7.83 15.78 -17.99
N THR A 748 -8.93 15.52 -17.30
CA THR A 748 -10.05 14.76 -17.87
C THR A 748 -10.70 15.60 -18.95
N ARG A 749 -10.27 15.39 -20.19
CA ARG A 749 -11.02 15.83 -21.38
C ARG A 749 -11.43 14.60 -22.16
N ASN A 750 -12.72 14.50 -22.48
CA ASN A 750 -13.16 13.68 -23.61
C ASN A 750 -12.28 14.05 -24.82
N PRO A 751 -11.88 13.07 -25.66
CA PRO A 751 -11.18 13.41 -26.90
C PRO A 751 -12.06 14.38 -27.67
N SER A 752 -11.52 15.53 -28.08
CA SER A 752 -12.31 16.63 -28.64
C SER A 752 -13.01 16.31 -29.97
N TRP A 753 -12.74 15.12 -30.50
CA TRP A 753 -13.29 14.51 -31.71
C TRP A 753 -13.46 13.02 -31.35
N SER A 754 -14.70 12.60 -31.07
CA SER A 754 -15.06 11.22 -30.71
C SER A 754 -16.38 10.88 -31.40
N PHE A 755 -16.33 10.36 -32.62
CA PHE A 755 -17.55 10.03 -33.37
C PHE A 755 -17.95 8.57 -33.12
N ILE A 756 -19.22 8.34 -32.83
CA ILE A 756 -19.85 7.02 -32.85
C ILE A 756 -20.95 6.99 -33.90
N TYR A 757 -20.73 6.16 -34.93
CA TYR A 757 -21.75 5.83 -35.91
C TYR A 757 -22.51 4.58 -35.47
N ALA A 758 -23.83 4.58 -35.69
CA ALA A 758 -24.69 3.42 -35.62
C ALA A 758 -25.28 3.17 -37.01
N PHE A 759 -25.23 1.91 -37.46
CA PHE A 759 -25.65 1.49 -38.79
C PHE A 759 -26.89 0.59 -38.70
N GLU A 760 -27.82 0.68 -39.66
CA GLU A 760 -28.98 -0.22 -39.78
C GLU A 760 -29.26 -0.58 -41.26
N ASP A 761 -29.67 -1.83 -41.49
CA ASP A 761 -29.84 -2.44 -42.82
C ASP A 761 -31.28 -2.34 -43.38
N ASN A 762 -32.26 -1.79 -42.64
CA ASN A 762 -33.65 -1.68 -43.12
C ASN A 762 -34.44 -0.50 -42.54
N LYS A 763 -35.34 0.06 -43.36
CA LYS A 763 -35.85 1.44 -43.26
C LYS A 763 -37.08 1.65 -42.36
N VAL A 764 -37.35 0.76 -41.39
CA VAL A 764 -38.61 0.77 -40.61
C VAL A 764 -38.39 0.42 -39.14
N GLY A 765 -38.42 1.44 -38.27
CA GLY A 765 -38.64 1.23 -36.83
C GLY A 765 -37.76 2.02 -35.87
N VAL A 766 -36.74 2.76 -36.33
CA VAL A 766 -35.78 3.49 -35.46
C VAL A 766 -35.97 5.01 -35.53
N LYS A 767 -35.79 5.72 -34.39
CA LYS A 767 -35.82 7.20 -34.27
C LYS A 767 -34.76 7.73 -33.31
N PHE A 768 -34.13 8.85 -33.62
CA PHE A 768 -33.13 9.52 -32.77
C PHE A 768 -33.71 10.77 -32.08
N LEU A 769 -33.12 11.17 -30.95
CA LEU A 769 -33.72 12.13 -30.01
C LEU A 769 -33.56 13.62 -30.37
N SER A 770 -32.74 13.97 -31.36
CA SER A 770 -32.46 15.36 -31.77
C SER A 770 -33.57 16.05 -32.57
N GLU A 771 -34.71 15.38 -32.80
CA GLU A 771 -35.87 15.92 -33.52
C GLU A 771 -36.95 16.57 -32.61
N PHE A 772 -36.71 16.70 -31.30
CA PHE A 772 -37.67 17.26 -30.33
C PHE A 772 -37.04 18.36 -29.44
N GLU A 773 -37.00 19.60 -29.94
CA GLU A 773 -37.35 20.84 -29.21
C GLU A 773 -37.35 22.06 -30.17
N GLU A 774 -38.07 23.13 -29.80
CA GLU A 774 -38.60 24.14 -30.73
C GLU A 774 -37.64 25.31 -31.08
N ARG A 775 -38.03 26.08 -32.11
CA ARG A 775 -37.33 27.29 -32.58
C ARG A 775 -37.88 28.58 -31.93
N GLU A 776 -37.11 29.65 -32.15
CA GLU A 776 -37.36 31.07 -31.82
C GLU A 776 -36.87 31.49 -30.41
N GLU A 777 -36.21 32.64 -30.21
CA GLU A 777 -35.98 33.80 -31.09
C GLU A 777 -34.65 34.55 -30.74
N GLN A 778 -34.31 35.56 -31.57
CA GLN A 778 -33.50 36.75 -31.19
C GLN A 778 -31.95 36.76 -31.29
N TYR A 779 -31.48 36.71 -32.54
CA TYR A 779 -30.64 37.73 -33.20
C TYR A 779 -29.29 38.29 -32.63
N ARG A 780 -28.26 38.13 -33.48
CA ARG A 780 -27.29 39.15 -33.99
C ARG A 780 -26.32 39.87 -33.02
N ARG A 781 -25.01 39.53 -33.17
CA ARG A 781 -23.90 40.36 -33.72
C ARG A 781 -22.58 39.56 -33.53
N ASN A 782 -21.76 39.26 -34.54
CA ASN A 782 -20.78 40.15 -35.24
C ASN A 782 -19.97 41.02 -34.25
N GLU A 783 -18.65 41.17 -34.24
CA GLU A 783 -17.47 40.68 -34.99
C GLU A 783 -16.24 40.86 -34.03
N ALA A 784 -14.96 40.54 -34.28
CA ALA A 784 -14.22 40.37 -35.53
C ALA A 784 -12.97 39.46 -35.38
N TYR A 785 -12.27 39.31 -36.52
CA TYR A 785 -10.85 39.04 -36.76
C TYR A 785 -9.84 39.77 -35.82
N SER A 786 -8.54 39.47 -35.73
CA SER A 786 -7.63 38.34 -35.99
C SER A 786 -6.19 38.91 -35.95
N TRP A 787 -5.16 38.04 -35.92
CA TRP A 787 -3.77 38.26 -36.39
C TRP A 787 -2.68 38.91 -35.50
N PHE A 788 -1.57 38.15 -35.40
CA PHE A 788 -0.16 38.53 -35.16
C PHE A 788 0.18 39.20 -33.79
N ASP A 789 1.37 39.01 -33.21
CA ASP A 789 2.65 38.54 -33.78
C ASP A 789 3.50 37.70 -32.81
N SER A 790 4.61 37.13 -33.33
CA SER A 790 5.64 36.43 -32.56
C SER A 790 6.79 37.35 -32.11
N PHE A 791 7.60 36.87 -31.14
CA PHE A 791 8.87 37.44 -30.67
C PHE A 791 8.84 38.84 -30.01
N PHE A 792 9.10 38.90 -28.70
CA PHE A 792 10.42 39.34 -28.20
C PHE A 792 10.63 39.05 -26.70
N PHE A 793 11.90 39.11 -26.28
CA PHE A 793 12.43 39.08 -24.89
C PHE A 793 12.29 37.81 -24.04
N ALA A 794 13.31 36.97 -24.15
CA ALA A 794 13.85 36.26 -23.00
C ALA A 794 14.69 37.21 -22.13
N ARG A 795 14.49 37.21 -20.80
CA ARG A 795 15.52 37.37 -19.75
C ARG A 795 14.92 37.44 -18.34
N SER A 796 14.98 36.33 -17.60
CA SER A 796 15.31 36.26 -16.17
C SER A 796 15.02 34.85 -15.67
N LEU A 797 16.07 34.13 -15.26
CA LEU A 797 16.11 33.04 -14.25
C LEU A 797 17.38 32.22 -14.50
N SER A 798 18.39 32.47 -13.67
CA SER A 798 19.54 31.59 -13.46
C SER A 798 19.27 30.71 -12.21
N PRO A 799 20.14 29.77 -11.80
CA PRO A 799 19.84 28.38 -12.13
C PRO A 799 19.77 27.47 -10.89
N LEU A 800 18.60 26.87 -10.65
CA LEU A 800 18.49 25.66 -9.83
C LEU A 800 18.19 24.47 -10.74
N VAL A 801 19.26 23.80 -11.17
CA VAL A 801 19.20 22.62 -12.04
C VAL A 801 18.49 21.50 -11.29
N LYS A 802 17.28 21.14 -11.76
CA LYS A 802 16.64 19.87 -11.38
C LYS A 802 17.51 18.73 -11.89
N LYS A 803 18.32 18.11 -11.02
CA LYS A 803 19.06 16.88 -11.33
C LYS A 803 18.11 15.88 -11.99
N LYS A 804 18.44 15.45 -13.22
CA LYS A 804 17.64 14.44 -13.93
C LYS A 804 17.86 13.11 -13.21
N ARG A 805 16.83 12.62 -12.53
CA ARG A 805 16.87 11.29 -11.88
C ARG A 805 17.13 10.22 -12.96
N PRO A 806 18.15 9.36 -12.82
CA PRO A 806 18.30 8.20 -13.69
C PRO A 806 17.12 7.23 -13.45
N VAL A 807 16.67 6.60 -14.53
CA VAL A 807 15.65 5.54 -14.48
C VAL A 807 16.37 4.21 -14.68
N PHE A 808 16.62 3.50 -13.57
CA PHE A 808 17.03 2.11 -13.64
C PHE A 808 15.83 1.22 -14.02
N PRO A 809 16.02 0.16 -14.83
CA PRO A 809 15.07 -0.93 -14.85
C PRO A 809 15.00 -1.54 -13.44
N PHE A 810 13.79 -1.62 -12.88
CA PHE A 810 13.57 -2.26 -11.58
C PHE A 810 14.07 -3.70 -11.61
N PHE A 811 14.88 -4.07 -10.62
CA PHE A 811 14.94 -5.46 -10.19
C PHE A 811 13.64 -5.79 -9.45
N PRO A 812 12.85 -6.79 -9.88
CA PRO A 812 12.06 -7.54 -8.94
C PRO A 812 13.04 -8.40 -8.15
N VAL A 813 13.49 -7.90 -6.99
CA VAL A 813 13.98 -8.80 -5.94
C VAL A 813 12.83 -9.76 -5.67
N GLN A 814 13.02 -11.04 -5.96
CA GLN A 814 12.10 -12.06 -5.50
C GLN A 814 12.16 -12.10 -3.96
N ARG A 815 11.29 -11.29 -3.34
CA ARG A 815 10.42 -11.88 -2.33
C ARG A 815 9.83 -13.11 -3.00
N LEU A 816 10.07 -14.28 -2.43
CA LEU A 816 9.03 -15.30 -2.45
C LEU A 816 7.78 -14.57 -1.93
N GLU A 817 6.81 -14.32 -2.81
CA GLU A 817 5.50 -13.76 -2.45
C GLU A 817 4.81 -14.83 -1.59
N VAL A 818 5.19 -14.89 -0.31
CA VAL A 818 4.55 -15.73 0.70
C VAL A 818 3.15 -15.15 0.90
N PRO A 819 2.09 -15.84 0.46
CA PRO A 819 0.77 -15.24 0.39
C PRO A 819 0.34 -14.75 1.76
N VAL A 820 -0.24 -13.54 1.80
CA VAL A 820 -0.71 -12.92 3.05
C VAL A 820 -2.20 -13.12 3.18
N ILE A 821 -2.64 -13.77 4.25
CA ILE A 821 -4.05 -14.05 4.51
C ILE A 821 -4.66 -13.06 5.51
N GLY A 822 -5.94 -12.74 5.32
CA GLY A 822 -6.75 -12.05 6.32
C GLY A 822 -7.59 -13.04 7.10
N ILE A 823 -7.44 -13.08 8.42
CA ILE A 823 -8.15 -14.01 9.31
C ILE A 823 -9.14 -13.22 10.16
N ASP A 824 -10.42 -13.58 10.06
CA ASP A 824 -11.41 -13.28 11.08
C ASP A 824 -11.41 -14.39 12.14
N LEU A 825 -10.90 -14.07 13.34
CA LEU A 825 -10.87 -14.99 14.47
C LEU A 825 -12.13 -14.81 15.32
N GLY A 826 -13.30 -15.18 14.81
CA GLY A 826 -14.58 -14.96 15.51
C GLY A 826 -14.83 -15.93 16.67
N THR A 827 -15.67 -15.52 17.63
CA THR A 827 -15.96 -16.26 18.88
C THR A 827 -16.52 -17.67 18.64
N THR A 828 -17.43 -17.81 17.67
CA THR A 828 -18.12 -19.07 17.35
C THR A 828 -17.70 -19.70 16.01
N TYR A 829 -17.27 -18.86 15.07
CA TYR A 829 -16.77 -19.25 13.75
C TYR A 829 -15.60 -18.35 13.39
N SER A 830 -14.60 -18.90 12.73
CA SER A 830 -13.50 -18.16 12.12
C SER A 830 -13.57 -18.25 10.60
N CYS A 831 -13.13 -17.21 9.91
CA CYS A 831 -13.17 -17.08 8.46
C CYS A 831 -11.79 -16.63 7.95
N VAL A 832 -11.41 -17.05 6.75
CA VAL A 832 -10.11 -16.68 6.15
C VAL A 832 -10.28 -16.28 4.69
N GLY A 833 -9.72 -15.13 4.36
CA GLY A 833 -9.71 -14.58 3.01
C GLY A 833 -8.29 -14.30 2.53
N VAL A 834 -8.14 -14.14 1.22
CA VAL A 834 -6.89 -13.74 0.58
C VAL A 834 -7.18 -12.85 -0.63
N TRP A 835 -6.26 -11.94 -0.95
CA TRP A 835 -6.33 -11.15 -2.16
C TRP A 835 -5.73 -11.91 -3.34
N GLN A 836 -6.50 -12.08 -4.42
CA GLN A 836 -6.04 -12.76 -5.62
C GLN A 836 -6.82 -12.27 -6.84
N HIS A 837 -6.15 -12.07 -7.98
CA HIS A 837 -6.78 -11.65 -9.24
C HIS A 837 -7.62 -10.36 -9.13
N ASP A 838 -7.07 -9.33 -8.47
CA ASP A 838 -7.73 -8.02 -8.22
C ASP A 838 -9.05 -8.08 -7.42
N ARG A 839 -9.28 -9.13 -6.63
CA ARG A 839 -10.43 -9.26 -5.71
C ARG A 839 -10.07 -10.06 -4.46
N VAL A 840 -10.93 -9.99 -3.45
CA VAL A 840 -10.82 -10.87 -2.28
C VAL A 840 -11.51 -12.21 -2.55
N HIS A 841 -10.86 -13.29 -2.13
CA HIS A 841 -11.34 -14.67 -2.18
C HIS A 841 -11.45 -15.21 -0.76
N ILE A 842 -12.63 -15.69 -0.36
CA ILE A 842 -12.83 -16.43 0.91
C ILE A 842 -12.53 -17.91 0.67
N ILE A 843 -11.68 -18.50 1.53
CA ILE A 843 -11.21 -19.87 1.39
C ILE A 843 -12.15 -20.81 2.15
N ALA A 844 -12.63 -21.87 1.48
CA ALA A 844 -13.44 -22.91 2.09
C ALA A 844 -12.57 -23.95 2.80
N ASN A 845 -13.08 -24.52 3.91
CA ASN A 845 -12.41 -25.58 4.64
C ASN A 845 -12.54 -26.96 3.96
N ASP A 846 -11.99 -27.99 4.59
CA ASP A 846 -11.98 -29.39 4.14
C ASP A 846 -13.39 -30.01 3.97
N GLN A 847 -14.43 -29.40 4.54
CA GLN A 847 -15.84 -29.79 4.35
C GLN A 847 -16.59 -28.90 3.33
N GLY A 848 -15.90 -27.94 2.70
CA GLY A 848 -16.49 -26.97 1.77
C GLY A 848 -17.19 -25.77 2.46
N ASN A 849 -17.10 -25.65 3.78
CA ASN A 849 -17.68 -24.52 4.51
C ASN A 849 -16.75 -23.30 4.42
N ARG A 850 -17.30 -22.11 4.12
CA ARG A 850 -16.55 -20.85 4.09
C ARG A 850 -16.18 -20.31 5.47
N THR A 851 -16.74 -20.87 6.52
CA THR A 851 -16.41 -20.57 7.91
C THR A 851 -16.14 -21.86 8.66
N THR A 852 -15.18 -21.83 9.58
CA THR A 852 -14.78 -22.98 10.41
C THR A 852 -15.21 -22.75 11.85
N SER A 853 -15.90 -23.71 12.47
CA SER A 853 -16.35 -23.56 13.87
C SER A 853 -15.19 -23.33 14.84
N SER A 854 -15.28 -22.34 15.72
CA SER A 854 -14.23 -21.99 16.70
C SER A 854 -14.21 -22.95 17.91
N TYR A 855 -14.02 -24.25 17.63
CA TYR A 855 -14.12 -25.36 18.57
C TYR A 855 -12.83 -26.19 18.54
N VAL A 856 -12.35 -26.63 19.71
CA VAL A 856 -11.19 -27.53 19.89
C VAL A 856 -11.59 -28.62 20.88
N ALA A 857 -11.41 -29.88 20.53
CA ALA A 857 -11.86 -31.01 21.34
C ALA A 857 -10.80 -32.10 21.49
N PHE A 858 -10.54 -32.48 22.74
CA PHE A 858 -9.52 -33.45 23.11
C PHE A 858 -10.13 -34.84 23.34
N THR A 859 -9.47 -35.87 22.82
CA THR A 859 -9.90 -37.28 22.94
C THR A 859 -8.74 -38.14 23.49
N ASP A 860 -8.94 -39.46 23.59
CA ASP A 860 -7.88 -40.37 24.04
C ASP A 860 -6.79 -40.61 22.97
N SER A 861 -7.00 -40.16 21.73
CA SER A 861 -6.12 -40.43 20.58
C SER A 861 -5.70 -39.19 19.78
N GLU A 862 -6.54 -38.17 19.70
CA GLU A 862 -6.32 -37.00 18.82
C GLU A 862 -6.98 -35.71 19.34
N CYS A 863 -6.47 -34.58 18.86
CA CYS A 863 -7.08 -33.26 19.03
C CYS A 863 -7.88 -32.91 17.76
N LEU A 864 -9.19 -32.83 17.89
CA LEU A 864 -10.09 -32.39 16.82
C LEU A 864 -10.24 -30.86 16.88
N ILE A 865 -10.23 -30.21 15.72
CA ILE A 865 -10.35 -28.75 15.59
C ILE A 865 -11.39 -28.45 14.51
N GLY A 866 -12.17 -27.38 14.68
CA GLY A 866 -13.14 -26.96 13.67
C GLY A 866 -14.47 -27.69 13.74
N ASP A 867 -15.07 -27.94 12.59
CA ASP A 867 -16.39 -28.58 12.48
C ASP A 867 -16.39 -30.02 13.04
N ALA A 868 -15.25 -30.73 12.96
CA ALA A 868 -15.08 -32.05 13.58
C ALA A 868 -15.22 -32.02 15.11
N ALA A 869 -14.61 -31.03 15.78
CA ALA A 869 -14.73 -30.81 17.22
C ALA A 869 -16.18 -30.49 17.61
N LYS A 870 -16.82 -29.58 16.86
CA LYS A 870 -18.22 -29.19 17.08
C LYS A 870 -19.19 -30.36 16.90
N ASN A 871 -18.97 -31.23 15.91
CA ASN A 871 -19.86 -32.37 15.65
C ASN A 871 -19.88 -33.40 16.79
N GLN A 872 -18.76 -33.57 17.53
CA GLN A 872 -18.68 -34.52 18.65
C GLN A 872 -19.09 -33.96 20.02
N VAL A 873 -19.36 -32.66 20.15
CA VAL A 873 -19.55 -31.97 21.44
C VAL A 873 -20.64 -32.57 22.34
N SER A 874 -21.67 -33.19 21.76
CA SER A 874 -22.74 -33.89 22.50
C SER A 874 -22.32 -35.24 23.10
N SER A 875 -21.19 -35.80 22.67
CA SER A 875 -20.63 -37.06 23.19
C SER A 875 -19.48 -36.79 24.18
N ASN A 876 -18.72 -35.71 23.97
CA ASN A 876 -17.55 -35.35 24.78
C ASN A 876 -17.59 -33.87 25.22
N PRO A 877 -18.61 -33.44 25.99
CA PRO A 877 -18.79 -32.02 26.32
C PRO A 877 -17.69 -31.46 27.22
N ILE A 878 -17.15 -32.26 28.16
CA ILE A 878 -16.19 -31.80 29.17
C ILE A 878 -14.80 -31.50 28.56
N ASN A 879 -14.43 -32.16 27.46
CA ASN A 879 -13.14 -31.96 26.79
C ASN A 879 -13.28 -31.22 25.43
N THR A 880 -14.45 -30.64 25.14
CA THR A 880 -14.69 -29.81 23.95
C THR A 880 -14.77 -28.33 24.34
N VAL A 881 -13.72 -27.59 24.03
CA VAL A 881 -13.56 -26.17 24.30
C VAL A 881 -14.14 -25.32 23.16
N PHE A 882 -14.86 -24.27 23.52
CA PHE A 882 -15.39 -23.22 22.66
C PHE A 882 -15.35 -21.89 23.43
N ASP A 883 -15.71 -20.77 22.81
CA ASP A 883 -15.67 -19.42 23.41
C ASP A 883 -14.29 -18.97 23.96
N ALA A 884 -13.18 -19.58 23.55
CA ALA A 884 -11.84 -19.21 24.02
C ALA A 884 -11.53 -17.70 23.83
N LYS A 885 -12.11 -17.05 22.81
CA LYS A 885 -12.04 -15.60 22.57
C LYS A 885 -12.65 -14.76 23.70
N ARG A 886 -13.61 -15.27 24.48
CA ARG A 886 -14.13 -14.58 25.68
C ARG A 886 -13.13 -14.59 26.84
N LEU A 887 -12.24 -15.58 26.89
CA LEU A 887 -11.21 -15.77 27.92
C LEU A 887 -9.86 -15.11 27.60
N ILE A 888 -9.56 -14.90 26.31
CA ILE A 888 -8.25 -14.44 25.86
C ILE A 888 -7.87 -13.09 26.49
N GLY A 889 -6.67 -13.02 27.08
CA GLY A 889 -6.15 -11.84 27.78
C GLY A 889 -6.94 -11.38 29.02
N ARG A 890 -7.83 -12.21 29.60
CA ARG A 890 -8.56 -11.93 30.85
C ARG A 890 -7.90 -12.54 32.08
N ARG A 891 -8.36 -12.12 33.26
CA ARG A 891 -8.02 -12.73 34.55
C ARG A 891 -9.10 -13.72 35.00
N PHE A 892 -8.71 -14.77 35.71
CA PHE A 892 -9.64 -15.74 36.26
C PHE A 892 -10.60 -15.08 37.26
N SER A 893 -10.14 -14.11 38.05
CA SER A 893 -10.99 -13.35 38.98
C SER A 893 -11.97 -12.35 38.34
N ASP A 894 -11.90 -12.13 37.01
CA ASP A 894 -12.80 -11.19 36.33
C ASP A 894 -14.27 -11.63 36.47
N ILE A 895 -15.15 -10.68 36.81
CA ILE A 895 -16.60 -10.94 37.03
C ILE A 895 -17.26 -11.58 35.81
N SER A 896 -16.83 -11.23 34.60
CA SER A 896 -17.28 -11.87 33.36
C SER A 896 -16.85 -13.33 33.28
N VAL A 897 -15.57 -13.64 33.54
CA VAL A 897 -15.04 -15.02 33.52
C VAL A 897 -15.75 -15.88 34.56
N GLN A 898 -15.97 -15.36 35.77
CA GLN A 898 -16.75 -16.02 36.83
C GLN A 898 -18.25 -16.19 36.50
N SER A 899 -18.76 -15.48 35.49
CA SER A 899 -20.14 -15.62 35.01
C SER A 899 -20.21 -16.62 33.85
N ASP A 900 -19.34 -16.48 32.86
CA ASP A 900 -19.27 -17.35 31.68
C ASP A 900 -18.87 -18.79 32.05
N MET A 901 -17.99 -18.98 33.03
CA MET A 901 -17.59 -20.30 33.54
C MET A 901 -18.76 -21.16 34.09
N LYS A 902 -19.93 -20.55 34.37
CA LYS A 902 -21.15 -21.28 34.77
C LYS A 902 -21.92 -21.84 33.58
N LEU A 903 -21.60 -21.41 32.36
CA LEU A 903 -22.28 -21.78 31.11
C LEU A 903 -21.54 -22.87 30.33
N TRP A 904 -20.25 -23.06 30.61
CA TRP A 904 -19.39 -24.02 29.91
C TRP A 904 -19.34 -25.40 30.61
N PRO A 905 -19.25 -26.50 29.84
CA PRO A 905 -19.14 -27.86 30.38
C PRO A 905 -17.71 -28.26 30.77
N PHE A 906 -16.69 -27.57 30.24
CA PHE A 906 -15.28 -27.78 30.54
C PHE A 906 -14.85 -26.99 31.78
N LYS A 907 -13.86 -27.50 32.51
CA LYS A 907 -13.41 -26.89 33.78
C LYS A 907 -12.44 -25.75 33.51
N ILE A 908 -12.59 -24.63 34.22
CA ILE A 908 -11.58 -23.57 34.28
C ILE A 908 -11.08 -23.43 35.72
N ILE A 909 -9.78 -23.21 35.89
CA ILE A 909 -9.12 -22.98 37.19
C ILE A 909 -8.21 -21.75 37.13
N SER A 910 -7.89 -21.18 38.29
CA SER A 910 -6.88 -20.12 38.39
C SER A 910 -5.48 -20.73 38.26
N GLY A 911 -4.70 -20.24 37.30
CA GLY A 911 -3.29 -20.56 37.12
C GLY A 911 -2.36 -19.46 37.65
N PRO A 912 -1.08 -19.49 37.26
CA PRO A 912 -0.13 -18.42 37.57
C PRO A 912 -0.65 -17.03 37.19
N ASP A 913 -0.31 -16.02 37.99
CA ASP A 913 -0.68 -14.60 37.81
C ASP A 913 -2.19 -14.33 37.65
N ASP A 914 -3.03 -15.22 38.20
CA ASP A 914 -4.49 -15.24 38.07
C ASP A 914 -4.96 -15.38 36.61
N LYS A 915 -4.22 -16.13 35.78
CA LYS A 915 -4.62 -16.46 34.40
C LYS A 915 -5.64 -17.62 34.40
N PRO A 916 -6.74 -17.57 33.61
CA PRO A 916 -7.67 -18.69 33.49
C PRO A 916 -7.05 -19.84 32.70
N MET A 917 -7.00 -21.03 33.30
CA MET A 917 -6.50 -22.26 32.71
C MET A 917 -7.65 -23.23 32.44
N ILE A 918 -7.77 -23.71 31.21
CA ILE A 918 -8.81 -24.62 30.74
C ILE A 918 -8.32 -26.06 30.94
N GLY A 919 -8.99 -26.79 31.84
CA GLY A 919 -8.67 -28.17 32.19
C GLY A 919 -9.45 -29.17 31.34
N VAL A 920 -8.74 -30.06 30.66
CA VAL A 920 -9.27 -31.12 29.78
C VAL A 920 -8.49 -32.41 30.01
N ASN A 921 -9.10 -33.56 29.76
CA ASN A 921 -8.38 -34.83 29.66
C ASN A 921 -7.98 -35.07 28.19
N TYR A 922 -6.70 -35.36 27.95
CA TYR A 922 -6.15 -35.63 26.62
C TYR A 922 -5.17 -36.81 26.69
N ASN A 923 -5.43 -37.86 25.91
CA ASN A 923 -4.69 -39.13 25.96
C ASN A 923 -4.64 -39.76 27.37
N GLY A 924 -5.74 -39.67 28.13
CA GLY A 924 -5.83 -40.16 29.51
C GLY A 924 -5.19 -39.27 30.58
N GLU A 925 -4.46 -38.21 30.20
CA GLU A 925 -3.81 -37.28 31.12
C GLU A 925 -4.63 -35.99 31.30
N ASP A 926 -4.75 -35.50 32.53
CA ASP A 926 -5.34 -34.19 32.81
C ASP A 926 -4.36 -33.07 32.42
N LYS A 927 -4.71 -32.29 31.38
CA LYS A 927 -3.92 -31.18 30.85
C LYS A 927 -4.61 -29.85 31.07
N GLN A 928 -3.80 -28.79 31.06
CA GLN A 928 -4.24 -27.42 31.28
C GLN A 928 -3.72 -26.56 30.14
N PHE A 929 -4.62 -25.85 29.46
CA PHE A 929 -4.29 -24.95 28.36
C PHE A 929 -4.75 -23.53 28.66
N THR A 930 -3.97 -22.55 28.22
CA THR A 930 -4.36 -21.15 28.18
C THR A 930 -5.34 -20.89 27.03
N ALA A 931 -6.09 -19.78 27.10
CA ALA A 931 -6.98 -19.38 26.01
C ALA A 931 -6.22 -19.07 24.71
N GLU A 932 -4.97 -18.62 24.83
CA GLU A 932 -4.04 -18.38 23.73
C GLU A 932 -3.62 -19.68 23.02
N GLU A 933 -3.30 -20.74 23.77
CA GLU A 933 -2.99 -22.06 23.19
C GLU A 933 -4.21 -22.69 22.49
N ILE A 934 -5.42 -22.57 23.06
CA ILE A 934 -6.63 -23.03 22.38
C ILE A 934 -6.88 -22.22 21.09
N SER A 935 -6.66 -20.89 21.14
CA SER A 935 -6.80 -20.02 19.97
C SER A 935 -5.71 -20.28 18.92
N SER A 936 -4.51 -20.68 19.33
CA SER A 936 -3.42 -21.05 18.40
C SER A 936 -3.71 -22.35 17.66
N MET A 937 -4.33 -23.35 18.31
CA MET A 937 -4.79 -24.57 17.62
C MET A 937 -5.81 -24.25 16.53
N LEU A 938 -6.73 -23.32 16.78
CA LEU A 938 -7.69 -22.85 15.79
C LEU A 938 -7.00 -22.09 14.64
N LEU A 939 -6.10 -21.16 14.95
CA LEU A 939 -5.32 -20.41 13.95
C LEU A 939 -4.41 -21.33 13.11
N TRP A 940 -3.87 -22.39 13.70
CA TRP A 940 -3.11 -23.43 12.99
C TRP A 940 -4.00 -24.20 12.00
N LYS A 941 -5.24 -24.56 12.38
CA LYS A 941 -6.20 -25.17 11.44
C LYS A 941 -6.60 -24.21 10.32
N ILE A 942 -6.76 -22.92 10.61
CA ILE A 942 -7.01 -21.87 9.59
C ILE A 942 -5.80 -21.73 8.64
N ARG A 943 -4.56 -21.77 9.17
CA ARG A 943 -3.34 -21.79 8.36
C ARG A 943 -3.32 -22.99 7.43
N GLN A 944 -3.60 -24.20 7.93
CA GLN A 944 -3.68 -25.41 7.11
C GLN A 944 -4.71 -25.32 5.98
N ILE A 945 -5.87 -24.69 6.23
CA ILE A 945 -6.90 -24.47 5.20
C ILE A 945 -6.34 -23.56 4.08
N ALA A 946 -5.61 -22.50 4.44
CA ALA A 946 -4.94 -21.65 3.46
C ALA A 946 -3.76 -22.36 2.75
N GLU A 947 -2.95 -23.14 3.47
CA GLU A 947 -1.84 -23.93 2.90
C GLU A 947 -2.35 -24.98 1.89
N ALA A 948 -3.47 -25.63 2.18
CA ALA A 948 -4.14 -26.56 1.26
C ALA A 948 -4.70 -25.87 0.01
N TYR A 949 -5.18 -24.62 0.13
CA TYR A 949 -5.65 -23.81 -0.99
C TYR A 949 -4.50 -23.34 -1.90
N PHE A 950 -3.36 -22.96 -1.31
CA PHE A 950 -2.21 -22.44 -2.06
C PHE A 950 -1.23 -23.53 -2.56
N GLY A 951 -1.23 -24.72 -1.95
CA GLY A 951 -0.22 -25.74 -2.20
C GLY A 951 1.18 -25.36 -1.70
N SER A 952 1.29 -24.34 -0.83
CA SER A 952 2.54 -23.79 -0.31
C SER A 952 2.39 -23.31 1.14
N PRO A 953 3.48 -23.26 1.93
CA PRO A 953 3.41 -22.82 3.33
C PRO A 953 3.00 -21.36 3.49
N ILE A 954 2.12 -21.08 4.45
CA ILE A 954 1.61 -19.73 4.74
C ILE A 954 2.25 -19.24 6.04
N ARG A 955 2.94 -18.09 5.97
CA ARG A 955 3.60 -17.50 7.15
C ARG A 955 3.08 -16.13 7.53
N ASN A 956 2.38 -15.41 6.66
CA ASN A 956 2.02 -14.01 6.89
C ASN A 956 0.49 -13.87 7.05
N ALA A 957 0.04 -13.19 8.09
CA ALA A 957 -1.38 -12.97 8.33
C ALA A 957 -1.69 -11.57 8.90
N VAL A 958 -2.88 -11.07 8.60
CA VAL A 958 -3.59 -10.05 9.38
C VAL A 958 -4.67 -10.75 10.19
N VAL A 959 -4.79 -10.44 11.48
CA VAL A 959 -5.82 -11.04 12.36
C VAL A 959 -6.75 -9.96 12.89
N THR A 960 -8.05 -10.21 12.88
CA THR A 960 -9.06 -9.28 13.40
C THR A 960 -9.22 -9.38 14.91
N VAL A 961 -9.64 -8.28 15.54
CA VAL A 961 -10.05 -8.26 16.96
C VAL A 961 -11.27 -7.36 17.18
N PRO A 962 -12.09 -7.60 18.22
CA PRO A 962 -13.14 -6.68 18.60
C PRO A 962 -12.52 -5.37 19.07
N VAL A 963 -13.14 -4.26 18.70
CA VAL A 963 -12.49 -2.94 18.86
C VAL A 963 -12.31 -2.52 20.32
N TYR A 964 -13.15 -3.00 21.24
CA TYR A 964 -12.98 -2.81 22.68
C TYR A 964 -11.91 -3.73 23.32
N PHE A 965 -11.25 -4.62 22.57
CA PHE A 965 -10.15 -5.41 23.13
C PHE A 965 -9.06 -4.47 23.66
N ASN A 966 -8.73 -4.65 24.94
CA ASN A 966 -7.62 -3.94 25.57
C ASN A 966 -6.26 -4.51 25.09
N ASN A 967 -5.16 -3.81 25.40
CA ASN A 967 -3.81 -4.19 24.98
C ASN A 967 -3.46 -5.65 25.34
N SER A 968 -3.87 -6.14 26.52
CA SER A 968 -3.62 -7.52 26.96
C SER A 968 -4.34 -8.54 26.08
N GLN A 969 -5.56 -8.25 25.62
CA GLN A 969 -6.33 -9.15 24.75
C GLN A 969 -5.83 -9.11 23.30
N ARG A 970 -5.41 -7.93 22.81
CA ARG A 970 -4.77 -7.77 21.50
C ARG A 970 -3.42 -8.49 21.44
N GLN A 971 -2.60 -8.34 22.49
CA GLN A 971 -1.33 -9.04 22.59
C GLN A 971 -1.52 -10.56 22.70
N ALA A 972 -2.42 -11.03 23.57
CA ALA A 972 -2.73 -12.45 23.69
C ALA A 972 -3.25 -13.08 22.38
N THR A 973 -4.01 -12.32 21.57
CA THR A 973 -4.42 -12.74 20.22
C THR A 973 -3.24 -12.83 19.25
N LYS A 974 -2.30 -11.88 19.33
CA LYS A 974 -1.05 -11.92 18.56
C LYS A 974 -0.15 -13.09 18.97
N ASP A 975 -0.05 -13.35 20.27
CA ASP A 975 0.72 -14.47 20.83
C ASP A 975 0.15 -15.82 20.35
N ALA A 976 -1.18 -15.97 20.34
CA ALA A 976 -1.85 -17.14 19.78
C ALA A 976 -1.51 -17.37 18.30
N ALA A 977 -1.42 -16.31 17.50
CA ALA A 977 -1.00 -16.40 16.10
C ALA A 977 0.49 -16.77 15.95
N VAL A 978 1.36 -16.24 16.81
CA VAL A 978 2.79 -16.59 16.82
C VAL A 978 3.00 -18.06 17.23
N ILE A 979 2.22 -18.59 18.19
CA ILE A 979 2.22 -20.01 18.55
C ILE A 979 1.73 -20.88 17.37
N ALA A 980 0.81 -20.37 16.55
CA ALA A 980 0.40 -20.97 15.27
C ALA A 980 1.40 -20.76 14.12
N GLU A 981 2.63 -20.32 14.41
CA GLU A 981 3.73 -19.99 13.48
C GLU A 981 3.34 -18.95 12.39
N LEU A 982 2.36 -18.09 12.66
CA LEU A 982 1.98 -16.96 11.81
C LEU A 982 2.68 -15.67 12.24
N ASN A 983 3.38 -15.04 11.29
CA ASN A 983 3.84 -13.66 11.38
C ASN A 983 2.66 -12.70 11.21
N VAL A 984 2.25 -12.06 12.30
CA VAL A 984 1.16 -11.08 12.32
C VAL A 984 1.65 -9.74 11.75
N MET A 985 1.36 -9.50 10.47
CA MET A 985 1.68 -8.25 9.77
C MET A 985 0.86 -7.06 10.28
N GLY A 986 -0.34 -7.32 10.80
CA GLY A 986 -1.20 -6.30 11.40
C GLY A 986 -2.34 -6.91 12.21
N ILE A 987 -2.82 -6.13 13.18
CA ILE A 987 -4.10 -6.38 13.87
C ILE A 987 -5.06 -5.29 13.40
N ILE A 988 -6.24 -5.67 12.95
CA ILE A 988 -7.29 -4.74 12.51
C ILE A 988 -8.56 -4.93 13.35
N ASP A 989 -9.27 -3.83 13.63
CA ASP A 989 -10.55 -3.91 14.31
C ASP A 989 -11.63 -4.48 13.37
N GLU A 990 -12.42 -5.44 13.86
CA GLU A 990 -13.55 -6.07 13.13
C GLU A 990 -14.50 -5.07 12.43
N PRO A 991 -14.98 -3.98 13.08
CA PRO A 991 -15.79 -2.96 12.40
C PRO A 991 -15.01 -2.15 11.36
N THR A 992 -13.70 -1.95 11.54
CA THR A 992 -12.86 -1.23 10.56
C THR A 992 -12.61 -2.09 9.32
N ALA A 993 -12.35 -3.39 9.49
CA ALA A 993 -12.31 -4.35 8.39
C ALA A 993 -13.65 -4.39 7.64
N SER A 994 -14.77 -4.42 8.37
CA SER A 994 -16.11 -4.41 7.77
C SER A 994 -16.39 -3.14 6.97
N ALA A 995 -15.96 -1.98 7.45
CA ALA A 995 -16.06 -0.72 6.71
C ALA A 995 -15.19 -0.73 5.43
N ILE A 996 -13.98 -1.28 5.47
CA ILE A 996 -13.13 -1.47 4.28
C ILE A 996 -13.85 -2.33 3.24
N ALA A 997 -14.40 -3.48 3.66
CA ALA A 997 -15.15 -4.36 2.77
C ALA A 997 -16.36 -3.65 2.14
N TYR A 998 -17.14 -2.91 2.93
CA TYR A 998 -18.25 -2.09 2.43
C TYR A 998 -17.82 -1.10 1.35
N VAL A 999 -16.69 -0.40 1.53
CA VAL A 999 -16.24 0.61 0.56
C VAL A 999 -15.78 0.02 -0.77
N LEU A 1000 -15.23 -1.20 -0.77
CA LEU A 1000 -14.76 -1.87 -1.98
C LEU A 1000 -15.91 -2.20 -2.93
N GLU A 1001 -17.04 -2.63 -2.38
CA GLU A 1001 -18.25 -2.96 -3.14
C GLU A 1001 -19.09 -1.72 -3.53
N THR A 1002 -18.78 -0.52 -3.00
CA THR A 1002 -19.54 0.71 -3.31
C THR A 1002 -18.92 1.55 -4.42
N THR A 1003 -19.71 1.93 -5.41
CA THR A 1003 -19.29 2.84 -6.49
C THR A 1003 -19.49 4.33 -6.17
N SER A 1004 -20.17 4.68 -5.06
CA SER A 1004 -20.47 6.06 -4.69
C SER A 1004 -19.24 6.85 -4.23
N VAL A 1005 -18.98 7.99 -4.86
CA VAL A 1005 -17.93 8.98 -4.52
C VAL A 1005 -18.52 10.04 -3.57
N GLY A 1006 -17.70 10.55 -2.63
CA GLY A 1006 -18.10 11.59 -1.66
C GLY A 1006 -17.98 11.17 -0.19
N GLU A 1007 -18.46 12.04 0.70
CA GLU A 1007 -18.53 11.80 2.15
C GLU A 1007 -19.83 11.07 2.53
N LYS A 1008 -19.72 10.02 3.35
CA LYS A 1008 -20.84 9.24 3.89
C LYS A 1008 -20.59 8.84 5.34
N ASN A 1009 -21.61 9.01 6.19
CA ASN A 1009 -21.61 8.41 7.52
C ASN A 1009 -22.21 7.00 7.46
N VAL A 1010 -21.42 5.98 7.80
CA VAL A 1010 -21.82 4.57 7.73
C VAL A 1010 -21.85 4.01 9.14
N LEU A 1011 -22.95 3.35 9.49
CA LEU A 1011 -23.07 2.61 10.74
C LEU A 1011 -22.88 1.11 10.47
N ILE A 1012 -21.85 0.52 11.09
CA ILE A 1012 -21.64 -0.92 11.13
C ILE A 1012 -22.41 -1.46 12.33
N PHE A 1013 -23.32 -2.39 12.10
CA PHE A 1013 -24.07 -3.12 13.12
C PHE A 1013 -23.64 -4.58 13.09
N ASP A 1014 -22.74 -4.96 14.00
CA ASP A 1014 -22.17 -6.30 14.09
C ASP A 1014 -22.81 -7.06 15.25
N LEU A 1015 -23.63 -8.07 14.94
CA LEU A 1015 -24.24 -8.95 15.92
C LEU A 1015 -23.79 -10.39 15.64
N GLY A 1016 -22.69 -10.77 16.27
CA GLY A 1016 -22.01 -12.04 16.07
C GLY A 1016 -22.56 -13.21 16.89
N GLY A 1017 -21.69 -14.16 17.17
CA GLY A 1017 -22.00 -15.36 17.96
C GLY A 1017 -22.11 -15.09 19.47
N GLY A 1018 -21.22 -14.28 20.02
CA GLY A 1018 -21.18 -13.96 21.46
C GLY A 1018 -20.89 -12.49 21.80
N THR A 1019 -20.75 -11.65 20.78
CA THR A 1019 -20.37 -10.24 20.87
C THR A 1019 -21.30 -9.39 20.01
N PHE A 1020 -21.56 -8.16 20.48
CA PHE A 1020 -22.33 -7.16 19.76
C PHE A 1020 -21.55 -5.85 19.72
N ASP A 1021 -21.31 -5.35 18.52
CA ASP A 1021 -20.50 -4.17 18.26
C ASP A 1021 -21.26 -3.22 17.31
N VAL A 1022 -21.22 -1.92 17.62
CA VAL A 1022 -21.79 -0.89 16.77
C VAL A 1022 -20.78 0.25 16.62
N SER A 1023 -20.36 0.49 15.38
CA SER A 1023 -19.39 1.53 15.04
C SER A 1023 -20.00 2.52 14.06
N LEU A 1024 -19.78 3.81 14.29
CA LEU A 1024 -20.15 4.87 13.37
C LEU A 1024 -18.86 5.43 12.75
N LEU A 1025 -18.75 5.35 11.43
CA LEU A 1025 -17.61 5.85 10.67
C LEU A 1025 -18.06 6.93 9.70
N THR A 1026 -17.20 7.92 9.47
CA THR A 1026 -17.30 8.80 8.31
C THR A 1026 -16.29 8.33 7.28
N ILE A 1027 -16.78 8.09 6.07
CA ILE A 1027 -16.03 7.56 4.94
C ILE A 1027 -16.01 8.63 3.87
N ILE A 1028 -14.82 9.04 3.43
CA ILE A 1028 -14.63 10.00 2.35
C ILE A 1028 -13.87 9.28 1.23
N LYS A 1029 -14.58 9.02 0.13
CA LYS A 1029 -14.02 8.38 -1.08
C LYS A 1029 -13.81 9.46 -2.14
N ASN A 1030 -12.55 9.86 -2.34
CA ASN A 1030 -12.13 10.89 -3.30
C ASN A 1030 -11.23 10.28 -4.38
N TYR A 1031 -10.96 11.03 -5.47
CA TYR A 1031 -10.06 10.59 -6.56
C TYR A 1031 -8.61 10.31 -6.12
N HIS A 1032 -8.21 10.71 -4.92
CA HIS A 1032 -6.85 10.56 -4.39
C HIS A 1032 -6.67 9.39 -3.41
N GLY A 1033 -7.75 8.79 -2.89
CA GLY A 1033 -7.64 7.75 -1.85
C GLY A 1033 -8.94 7.51 -1.07
N LEU A 1034 -8.83 6.68 -0.03
CA LEU A 1034 -9.91 6.34 0.88
C LEU A 1034 -9.58 6.78 2.31
N PHE A 1035 -10.37 7.72 2.83
CA PHE A 1035 -10.26 8.14 4.23
C PHE A 1035 -11.42 7.57 5.05
N CYS A 1036 -11.09 6.85 6.13
CA CYS A 1036 -12.08 6.31 7.08
C CYS A 1036 -11.76 6.82 8.49
N GLU A 1037 -12.69 7.56 9.07
CA GLU A 1037 -12.60 8.10 10.43
C GLU A 1037 -13.67 7.45 11.32
N VAL A 1038 -13.25 6.83 12.44
CA VAL A 1038 -14.20 6.26 13.40
C VAL A 1038 -14.71 7.36 14.33
N LYS A 1039 -15.97 7.78 14.15
CA LYS A 1039 -16.60 8.87 14.92
C LYS A 1039 -17.01 8.44 16.32
N ALA A 1040 -17.55 7.23 16.47
CA ALA A 1040 -17.93 6.65 17.75
C ALA A 1040 -18.00 5.13 17.69
N ILE A 1041 -17.94 4.50 18.86
CA ILE A 1041 -18.00 3.05 19.03
C ILE A 1041 -18.81 2.74 20.30
N SER A 1042 -19.62 1.69 20.27
CA SER A 1042 -20.34 1.14 21.42
C SER A 1042 -20.59 -0.35 21.20
N GLY A 1043 -20.91 -1.11 22.25
CA GLY A 1043 -21.09 -2.55 22.13
C GLY A 1043 -21.35 -3.23 23.47
N ASP A 1044 -21.54 -4.54 23.41
CA ASP A 1044 -21.65 -5.44 24.55
C ASP A 1044 -20.87 -6.74 24.27
N PRO A 1045 -19.74 -6.99 24.98
CA PRO A 1045 -18.92 -8.18 24.77
C PRO A 1045 -19.55 -9.49 25.29
N HIS A 1046 -20.77 -9.46 25.85
CA HIS A 1046 -21.50 -10.65 26.30
C HIS A 1046 -22.96 -10.62 25.81
N LEU A 1047 -23.14 -10.26 24.54
CA LEU A 1047 -24.44 -10.27 23.86
C LEU A 1047 -24.28 -10.80 22.44
N GLY A 1048 -24.84 -11.96 22.14
CA GLY A 1048 -24.86 -12.47 20.77
C GLY A 1048 -25.80 -13.65 20.56
N GLY A 1049 -25.57 -14.34 19.45
CA GLY A 1049 -26.31 -15.53 19.04
C GLY A 1049 -26.43 -16.63 20.11
N GLU A 1050 -25.47 -16.75 21.02
CA GLU A 1050 -25.45 -17.74 22.10
C GLU A 1050 -26.37 -17.38 23.25
N ASP A 1051 -26.55 -16.11 23.54
CA ASP A 1051 -27.47 -15.64 24.58
C ASP A 1051 -28.92 -15.92 24.15
N PHE A 1052 -29.21 -15.78 22.86
CA PHE A 1052 -30.49 -16.21 22.29
C PHE A 1052 -30.68 -17.73 22.35
N ASN A 1053 -29.61 -18.51 22.14
CA ASN A 1053 -29.64 -19.96 22.34
C ASN A 1053 -29.88 -20.30 23.83
N ASN A 1054 -29.24 -19.60 24.76
CA ASN A 1054 -29.40 -19.77 26.22
C ASN A 1054 -30.85 -19.51 26.66
N ARG A 1055 -31.51 -18.47 26.14
CA ARG A 1055 -32.94 -18.21 26.40
C ARG A 1055 -33.83 -19.36 25.94
N MET A 1056 -33.59 -19.92 24.76
CA MET A 1056 -34.31 -21.10 24.27
C MET A 1056 -34.04 -22.35 25.12
N VAL A 1057 -32.78 -22.64 25.46
CA VAL A 1057 -32.41 -23.78 26.32
C VAL A 1057 -33.11 -23.68 27.67
N ASN A 1058 -33.05 -22.52 28.33
CA ASN A 1058 -33.71 -22.32 29.63
C ASN A 1058 -35.23 -22.50 29.54
N TYR A 1059 -35.86 -21.99 28.48
CA TYR A 1059 -37.29 -22.21 28.23
C TYR A 1059 -37.63 -23.71 28.09
N PHE A 1060 -36.86 -24.46 27.29
CA PHE A 1060 -37.11 -25.89 27.08
C PHE A 1060 -36.70 -26.78 28.25
N VAL A 1061 -35.72 -26.39 29.08
CA VAL A 1061 -35.42 -27.06 30.35
C VAL A 1061 -36.65 -26.99 31.27
N GLN A 1062 -37.27 -25.80 31.40
CA GLN A 1062 -38.51 -25.65 32.16
C GLN A 1062 -39.69 -26.37 31.49
N GLU A 1063 -39.78 -26.38 30.15
CA GLU A 1063 -40.84 -27.10 29.44
C GLU A 1063 -40.73 -28.62 29.62
N PHE A 1064 -39.51 -29.18 29.54
CA PHE A 1064 -39.23 -30.59 29.82
C PHE A 1064 -39.56 -30.92 31.26
N LYS A 1065 -39.15 -30.08 32.22
CA LYS A 1065 -39.48 -30.23 33.65
C LYS A 1065 -40.98 -30.20 33.90
N ARG A 1066 -41.74 -29.35 33.20
CA ARG A 1066 -43.20 -29.27 33.26
C ARG A 1066 -43.89 -30.50 32.65
N LYS A 1067 -43.43 -30.97 31.47
CA LYS A 1067 -43.99 -32.13 30.76
C LYS A 1067 -43.69 -33.45 31.48
N ASN A 1068 -42.42 -33.64 31.90
CA ASN A 1068 -41.89 -34.94 32.32
C ASN A 1068 -41.59 -35.04 33.83
N ARG A 1069 -41.76 -33.96 34.60
CA ARG A 1069 -41.47 -33.88 36.05
C ARG A 1069 -40.02 -34.27 36.43
N LYS A 1070 -39.09 -34.09 35.50
CA LYS A 1070 -37.65 -34.36 35.68
C LYS A 1070 -36.85 -33.14 35.27
N ASP A 1071 -35.82 -32.82 36.05
CA ASP A 1071 -34.91 -31.71 35.76
C ASP A 1071 -33.67 -32.24 35.05
N ILE A 1072 -33.32 -31.64 33.91
CA ILE A 1072 -32.14 -32.00 33.11
C ILE A 1072 -30.94 -31.08 33.37
N SER A 1073 -31.09 -30.06 34.23
CA SER A 1073 -30.06 -29.05 34.49
C SER A 1073 -28.75 -29.60 35.08
N GLY A 1074 -28.76 -30.84 35.60
CA GLY A 1074 -27.57 -31.54 36.10
C GLY A 1074 -26.90 -32.50 35.10
N ASP A 1075 -27.47 -32.66 33.88
CA ASP A 1075 -26.95 -33.58 32.86
C ASP A 1075 -26.36 -32.79 31.69
N GLN A 1076 -25.03 -32.65 31.69
CA GLN A 1076 -24.30 -31.89 30.67
C GLN A 1076 -24.51 -32.45 29.24
N ARG A 1077 -24.73 -33.77 29.11
CA ARG A 1077 -24.98 -34.41 27.82
C ARG A 1077 -26.38 -34.07 27.30
N ALA A 1078 -27.40 -34.11 28.16
CA ALA A 1078 -28.75 -33.68 27.82
C ALA A 1078 -28.79 -32.19 27.47
N LEU A 1079 -28.15 -31.34 28.28
CA LEU A 1079 -28.07 -29.90 28.03
C LEU A 1079 -27.36 -29.56 26.72
N MET A 1080 -26.25 -30.23 26.39
CA MET A 1080 -25.54 -29.96 25.14
C MET A 1080 -26.35 -30.37 23.91
N ARG A 1081 -27.02 -31.54 23.95
CA ARG A 1081 -27.92 -31.97 22.86
C ARG A 1081 -29.08 -30.99 22.66
N LEU A 1082 -29.66 -30.48 23.75
CA LEU A 1082 -30.70 -29.46 23.69
C LEU A 1082 -30.15 -28.13 23.14
N ARG A 1083 -28.96 -27.69 23.55
CA ARG A 1083 -28.28 -26.49 23.03
C ARG A 1083 -28.05 -26.57 21.52
N THR A 1084 -27.56 -27.70 21.01
CA THR A 1084 -27.40 -27.94 19.56
C THR A 1084 -28.73 -27.87 18.81
N ALA A 1085 -29.80 -28.47 19.36
CA ALA A 1085 -31.14 -28.38 18.76
C ALA A 1085 -31.69 -26.95 18.76
N CYS A 1086 -31.49 -26.19 19.85
CA CYS A 1086 -31.88 -24.78 19.94
C CYS A 1086 -31.17 -23.90 18.91
N GLU A 1087 -29.86 -24.08 18.70
CA GLU A 1087 -29.08 -23.31 17.72
C GLU A 1087 -29.55 -23.58 16.29
N LYS A 1088 -29.78 -24.86 15.96
CA LYS A 1088 -30.38 -25.27 14.68
C LYS A 1088 -31.77 -24.66 14.50
N ALA A 1089 -32.63 -24.72 15.51
CA ALA A 1089 -33.97 -24.13 15.46
C ALA A 1089 -33.95 -22.61 15.29
N LYS A 1090 -33.07 -21.88 16.00
CA LYS A 1090 -32.86 -20.43 15.80
C LYS A 1090 -32.53 -20.11 14.35
N ARG A 1091 -31.57 -20.82 13.75
CA ARG A 1091 -31.22 -20.67 12.32
C ARG A 1091 -32.42 -20.90 11.41
N THR A 1092 -33.21 -21.94 11.67
CA THR A 1092 -34.43 -22.24 10.89
C THR A 1092 -35.50 -21.16 11.03
N LEU A 1093 -35.67 -20.59 12.23
CA LEU A 1093 -36.64 -19.51 12.51
C LEU A 1093 -36.28 -18.17 11.86
N SER A 1094 -35.01 -17.93 11.50
CA SER A 1094 -34.65 -16.77 10.68
C SER A 1094 -35.34 -16.76 9.31
N PHE A 1095 -35.66 -17.93 8.76
CA PHE A 1095 -36.29 -18.06 7.44
C PHE A 1095 -37.75 -18.52 7.52
N THR A 1096 -38.08 -19.42 8.44
CA THR A 1096 -39.43 -20.01 8.62
C THR A 1096 -40.19 -19.41 9.81
N LEU A 1097 -41.51 -19.55 9.85
CA LEU A 1097 -42.35 -19.05 10.95
C LEU A 1097 -42.39 -20.00 12.18
N GLN A 1098 -42.06 -21.27 12.01
CA GLN A 1098 -42.03 -22.27 13.08
C GLN A 1098 -41.10 -23.44 12.72
N THR A 1099 -40.62 -24.16 13.74
CA THR A 1099 -39.81 -25.36 13.58
C THR A 1099 -40.00 -26.32 14.77
N THR A 1100 -39.64 -27.58 14.58
CA THR A 1100 -39.70 -28.65 15.60
C THR A 1100 -38.37 -28.83 16.30
N ILE A 1101 -38.39 -28.93 17.63
CA ILE A 1101 -37.30 -29.49 18.43
C ILE A 1101 -37.64 -30.96 18.65
N GLU A 1102 -36.82 -31.85 18.09
CA GLU A 1102 -36.94 -33.30 18.21
C GLU A 1102 -35.61 -33.88 18.68
N ILE A 1103 -35.61 -34.54 19.84
CA ILE A 1103 -34.41 -35.16 20.42
C ILE A 1103 -34.80 -36.51 21.03
N VAL A 1104 -34.45 -37.59 20.32
CA VAL A 1104 -34.63 -38.97 20.79
C VAL A 1104 -33.78 -39.25 22.03
N CYS A 1105 -34.36 -39.85 23.06
CA CYS A 1105 -33.72 -40.19 24.33
C CYS A 1105 -32.93 -39.02 24.93
N LEU A 1106 -33.52 -37.82 25.03
CA LEU A 1106 -32.86 -36.63 25.58
C LEU A 1106 -32.33 -36.86 26.99
N PHE A 1107 -33.13 -37.49 27.87
CA PHE A 1107 -32.75 -37.78 29.25
C PHE A 1107 -33.38 -39.08 29.73
N LYS A 1108 -32.56 -40.01 30.26
CA LYS A 1108 -33.00 -41.30 30.84
C LYS A 1108 -34.04 -42.07 29.99
N GLY A 1109 -33.83 -42.13 28.68
CA GLY A 1109 -34.70 -42.83 27.73
C GLY A 1109 -36.01 -42.11 27.36
N MET A 1110 -36.23 -40.88 27.83
CA MET A 1110 -37.37 -40.06 27.42
C MET A 1110 -37.01 -39.21 26.20
N ASP A 1111 -37.84 -39.28 25.17
CA ASP A 1111 -37.78 -38.39 24.01
C ASP A 1111 -38.26 -36.98 24.37
N PHE A 1112 -37.80 -35.98 23.62
CA PHE A 1112 -38.31 -34.62 23.69
C PHE A 1112 -38.77 -34.14 22.32
N PHE A 1113 -40.07 -33.88 22.21
CA PHE A 1113 -40.72 -33.31 21.04
C PHE A 1113 -41.52 -32.06 21.42
N THR A 1114 -41.26 -30.94 20.74
CA THR A 1114 -41.99 -29.69 20.91
C THR A 1114 -41.85 -28.79 19.68
N ILE A 1115 -42.75 -27.82 19.53
CA ILE A 1115 -42.75 -26.85 18.41
C ILE A 1115 -42.41 -25.47 18.99
N ILE A 1116 -41.57 -24.71 18.28
CA ILE A 1116 -41.34 -23.29 18.57
C ILE A 1116 -41.66 -22.44 17.35
N THR A 1117 -42.36 -21.34 17.59
CA THR A 1117 -42.70 -20.33 16.58
C THR A 1117 -41.70 -19.17 16.66
N ARG A 1118 -41.54 -18.45 15.55
CA ARG A 1118 -40.72 -17.22 15.48
C ARG A 1118 -41.20 -16.20 16.51
N ALA A 1119 -42.52 -15.99 16.61
CA ALA A 1119 -43.11 -15.09 17.61
C ALA A 1119 -42.70 -15.45 19.06
N ARG A 1120 -42.67 -16.74 19.42
CA ARG A 1120 -42.23 -17.17 20.75
C ARG A 1120 -40.73 -16.99 20.96
N PHE A 1121 -39.91 -17.23 19.93
CA PHE A 1121 -38.48 -16.93 19.96
C PHE A 1121 -38.20 -15.43 20.14
N GLU A 1122 -38.96 -14.58 19.44
CA GLU A 1122 -38.86 -13.13 19.56
C GLU A 1122 -39.28 -12.63 20.95
N GLU A 1123 -40.37 -13.15 21.51
CA GLU A 1123 -40.82 -12.86 22.87
C GLU A 1123 -39.75 -13.18 23.93
N LEU A 1124 -39.09 -14.35 23.82
CA LEU A 1124 -38.04 -14.80 24.76
C LEU A 1124 -36.76 -13.94 24.74
N ASN A 1125 -36.58 -13.11 23.71
CA ASN A 1125 -35.35 -12.34 23.46
C ASN A 1125 -35.60 -10.84 23.26
N MET A 1126 -36.83 -10.36 23.39
CA MET A 1126 -37.20 -8.98 23.06
C MET A 1126 -36.39 -7.94 23.85
N ASP A 1127 -36.11 -8.21 25.14
CA ASP A 1127 -35.27 -7.37 25.98
C ASP A 1127 -33.82 -7.28 25.47
N LEU A 1128 -33.26 -8.39 24.97
CA LEU A 1128 -31.92 -8.42 24.38
C LEU A 1128 -31.88 -7.70 23.02
N PHE A 1129 -32.94 -7.82 22.21
CA PHE A 1129 -33.06 -7.11 20.95
C PHE A 1129 -33.22 -5.59 21.16
N MET A 1130 -33.99 -5.17 22.17
CA MET A 1130 -34.11 -3.76 22.55
C MET A 1130 -32.79 -3.21 23.11
N LYS A 1131 -32.03 -4.00 23.88
CA LYS A 1131 -30.69 -3.65 24.35
C LYS A 1131 -29.74 -3.34 23.18
N CYS A 1132 -29.88 -4.02 22.04
CA CYS A 1132 -29.13 -3.69 20.83
C CYS A 1132 -29.46 -2.27 20.33
N MET A 1133 -30.75 -1.91 20.28
CA MET A 1133 -31.21 -0.59 19.83
C MET A 1133 -30.80 0.53 20.80
N GLU A 1134 -30.84 0.30 22.11
CA GLU A 1134 -30.33 1.26 23.09
C GLU A 1134 -28.84 1.59 22.88
N THR A 1135 -28.04 0.61 22.47
CA THR A 1135 -26.61 0.78 22.20
C THR A 1135 -26.39 1.59 20.92
N VAL A 1136 -27.19 1.37 19.87
CA VAL A 1136 -27.23 2.25 18.68
C VAL A 1136 -27.58 3.69 19.07
N GLU A 1137 -28.54 3.88 19.98
CA GLU A 1137 -28.91 5.22 20.44
C GLU A 1137 -27.79 5.87 21.28
N LYS A 1138 -27.17 5.12 22.19
CA LYS A 1138 -26.00 5.58 22.97
C LYS A 1138 -24.85 6.00 22.04
N LEU A 1139 -24.58 5.22 20.98
CA LEU A 1139 -23.58 5.51 19.96
C LEU A 1139 -23.84 6.86 19.27
N LEU A 1140 -25.05 7.08 18.76
CA LEU A 1140 -25.42 8.33 18.07
C LEU A 1140 -25.33 9.54 19.00
N ARG A 1141 -25.75 9.40 20.27
CA ARG A 1141 -25.59 10.44 21.29
C ARG A 1141 -24.11 10.75 21.58
N PHE A 1142 -23.23 9.75 21.65
CA PHE A 1142 -21.78 9.96 21.81
C PHE A 1142 -21.15 10.63 20.58
N ALA A 1143 -21.55 10.23 19.37
CA ALA A 1143 -21.13 10.86 18.11
C ALA A 1143 -21.67 12.27 17.90
N ARG A 1144 -22.69 12.68 18.67
CA ARG A 1144 -23.48 13.91 18.46
C ARG A 1144 -24.11 13.98 17.05
N MET A 1145 -24.52 12.83 16.52
CA MET A 1145 -25.06 12.70 15.17
C MET A 1145 -26.54 12.32 15.21
N ASP A 1146 -27.37 12.98 14.41
CA ASP A 1146 -28.77 12.59 14.25
C ASP A 1146 -28.90 11.34 13.38
N LYS A 1147 -29.93 10.51 13.63
CA LYS A 1147 -30.16 9.28 12.86
C LYS A 1147 -30.42 9.51 11.38
N THR A 1148 -30.89 10.69 10.97
CA THR A 1148 -31.05 11.08 9.56
C THR A 1148 -29.73 11.33 8.85
N SER A 1149 -28.67 11.69 9.60
CA SER A 1149 -27.32 11.92 9.06
C SER A 1149 -26.51 10.64 8.82
N VAL A 1150 -27.03 9.47 9.23
CA VAL A 1150 -26.47 8.16 8.91
C VAL A 1150 -26.90 7.78 7.49
N HIS A 1151 -25.93 7.70 6.58
CA HIS A 1151 -26.13 7.50 5.14
C HIS A 1151 -26.39 6.03 4.79
N ASP A 1152 -25.70 5.09 5.44
CA ASP A 1152 -25.82 3.65 5.19
C ASP A 1152 -25.70 2.87 6.51
N VAL A 1153 -26.39 1.72 6.60
CA VAL A 1153 -26.35 0.81 7.77
C VAL A 1153 -25.98 -0.59 7.27
N VAL A 1154 -24.80 -1.08 7.66
CA VAL A 1154 -24.20 -2.34 7.21
C VAL A 1154 -24.39 -3.40 8.27
N LEU A 1155 -24.86 -4.59 7.86
CA LEU A 1155 -25.06 -5.74 8.74
C LEU A 1155 -23.84 -6.66 8.73
N VAL A 1156 -23.32 -6.98 9.92
CA VAL A 1156 -22.18 -7.87 10.14
C VAL A 1156 -22.56 -8.93 11.19
N GLY A 1157 -22.03 -10.14 11.06
CA GLY A 1157 -22.28 -11.24 11.99
C GLY A 1157 -23.62 -11.95 11.76
N GLY A 1158 -23.60 -13.29 11.77
CA GLY A 1158 -24.74 -14.13 11.38
C GLY A 1158 -26.02 -13.97 12.20
N SER A 1159 -25.99 -13.37 13.41
CA SER A 1159 -27.21 -13.13 14.19
C SER A 1159 -28.01 -11.92 13.68
N THR A 1160 -27.42 -11.06 12.83
CA THR A 1160 -28.19 -10.03 12.08
C THR A 1160 -29.20 -10.63 11.11
N ARG A 1161 -29.12 -11.93 10.79
CA ARG A 1161 -30.12 -12.66 10.00
C ARG A 1161 -31.45 -12.88 10.74
N ILE A 1162 -31.58 -12.46 12.02
CA ILE A 1162 -32.83 -12.55 12.78
C ILE A 1162 -33.81 -11.46 12.29
N PRO A 1163 -34.99 -11.80 11.75
CA PRO A 1163 -35.92 -10.81 11.16
C PRO A 1163 -36.32 -9.69 12.11
N LYS A 1164 -36.52 -10.00 13.39
CA LYS A 1164 -36.89 -8.99 14.40
C LYS A 1164 -35.80 -7.94 14.64
N VAL A 1165 -34.53 -8.34 14.60
CA VAL A 1165 -33.40 -7.42 14.77
C VAL A 1165 -33.33 -6.46 13.58
N GLN A 1166 -33.47 -6.98 12.36
CA GLN A 1166 -33.54 -6.15 11.15
C GLN A 1166 -34.74 -5.21 11.17
N GLN A 1167 -35.93 -5.70 11.56
CA GLN A 1167 -37.13 -4.87 11.68
C GLN A 1167 -36.92 -3.72 12.67
N LEU A 1168 -36.42 -4.00 13.88
CA LEU A 1168 -36.18 -2.97 14.90
C LEU A 1168 -35.15 -1.93 14.43
N LEU A 1169 -34.10 -2.37 13.72
CA LEU A 1169 -33.08 -1.46 13.17
C LEU A 1169 -33.63 -0.60 12.03
N GLN A 1170 -34.48 -1.16 11.15
CA GLN A 1170 -35.21 -0.41 10.13
C GLN A 1170 -36.14 0.62 10.77
N ASP A 1171 -36.98 0.21 11.73
CA ASP A 1171 -37.91 1.10 12.43
C ASP A 1171 -37.17 2.23 13.17
N PHE A 1172 -36.02 1.94 13.79
CA PHE A 1172 -35.15 2.94 14.42
C PHE A 1172 -34.68 4.01 13.43
N PHE A 1173 -34.22 3.60 12.24
CA PHE A 1173 -33.79 4.46 11.13
C PHE A 1173 -34.93 4.86 10.17
N ASN A 1174 -36.16 5.02 10.66
CA ASN A 1174 -37.30 5.53 9.87
C ASN A 1174 -37.62 4.69 8.61
N ARG A 1175 -37.54 3.35 8.71
CA ARG A 1175 -37.72 2.36 7.62
C ARG A 1175 -36.69 2.45 6.49
N LYS A 1176 -35.50 2.98 6.78
CA LYS A 1176 -34.36 2.96 5.85
C LYS A 1176 -33.97 1.53 5.45
N LYS A 1177 -33.67 1.30 4.16
CA LYS A 1177 -33.15 0.02 3.68
C LYS A 1177 -31.79 -0.26 4.34
N LEU A 1178 -31.62 -1.46 4.91
CA LEU A 1178 -30.34 -1.95 5.42
C LEU A 1178 -29.47 -2.46 4.26
N CYS A 1179 -28.16 -2.33 4.37
CA CYS A 1179 -27.23 -2.80 3.36
C CYS A 1179 -27.02 -4.32 3.48
N ASP A 1180 -27.36 -5.04 2.41
CA ASP A 1180 -27.34 -6.49 2.26
C ASP A 1180 -26.37 -6.98 1.16
N SER A 1181 -25.52 -6.08 0.61
CA SER A 1181 -24.66 -6.36 -0.54
C SER A 1181 -23.43 -7.24 -0.24
N ILE A 1182 -23.09 -7.45 1.03
CA ILE A 1182 -21.96 -8.28 1.46
C ILE A 1182 -22.46 -9.34 2.44
N ASN A 1183 -21.93 -10.56 2.34
CA ASN A 1183 -22.30 -11.64 3.26
C ASN A 1183 -21.85 -11.29 4.71
N PRO A 1184 -22.77 -11.18 5.69
CA PRO A 1184 -22.44 -10.78 7.06
C PRO A 1184 -21.45 -11.72 7.77
N ASP A 1185 -21.32 -12.96 7.31
CA ASP A 1185 -20.41 -13.97 7.87
C ASP A 1185 -19.02 -13.99 7.19
N GLU A 1186 -18.80 -13.18 6.15
CA GLU A 1186 -17.54 -13.11 5.37
C GLU A 1186 -16.90 -11.71 5.39
N VAL A 1187 -17.69 -10.65 5.58
CA VAL A 1187 -17.31 -9.22 5.46
C VAL A 1187 -16.09 -8.82 6.29
N VAL A 1188 -15.91 -9.38 7.49
CA VAL A 1188 -14.76 -9.10 8.37
C VAL A 1188 -13.46 -9.66 7.77
N ALA A 1189 -13.45 -10.95 7.41
CA ALA A 1189 -12.31 -11.58 6.76
C ALA A 1189 -12.03 -10.97 5.38
N TYR A 1190 -13.08 -10.53 4.67
CA TYR A 1190 -12.95 -9.85 3.38
C TYR A 1190 -12.12 -8.56 3.53
N GLY A 1191 -12.49 -7.71 4.49
CA GLY A 1191 -11.76 -6.47 4.77
C GLY A 1191 -10.35 -6.70 5.31
N ALA A 1192 -10.16 -7.72 6.16
CA ALA A 1192 -8.85 -8.10 6.66
C ALA A 1192 -7.91 -8.59 5.55
N ALA A 1193 -8.43 -9.35 4.58
CA ALA A 1193 -7.67 -9.85 3.44
C ALA A 1193 -7.31 -8.73 2.44
N PHE A 1194 -8.18 -7.73 2.28
CA PHE A 1194 -7.83 -6.52 1.53
C PHE A 1194 -6.73 -5.71 2.25
N TYR A 1195 -6.86 -5.51 3.57
CA TYR A 1195 -5.86 -4.81 4.36
C TYR A 1195 -4.50 -5.53 4.35
N ALA A 1196 -4.50 -6.86 4.39
CA ALA A 1196 -3.32 -7.69 4.18
C ALA A 1196 -2.63 -7.41 2.82
N ALA A 1197 -3.39 -7.24 1.73
CA ALA A 1197 -2.87 -6.93 0.40
C ALA A 1197 -2.26 -5.53 0.27
N ILE A 1198 -2.76 -4.56 1.06
CA ILE A 1198 -2.14 -3.23 1.19
C ILE A 1198 -0.78 -3.37 1.89
N LEU A 1199 -0.74 -4.09 3.03
CA LEU A 1199 0.50 -4.27 3.80
C LEU A 1199 1.55 -5.14 3.07
N SER A 1200 1.13 -6.06 2.19
CA SER A 1200 2.03 -6.90 1.39
C SER A 1200 2.64 -6.16 0.19
N GLY A 1201 1.94 -5.14 -0.35
CA GLY A 1201 2.27 -4.46 -1.60
C GLY A 1201 1.75 -5.18 -2.85
N GLU A 1202 0.86 -6.17 -2.70
CA GLU A 1202 0.22 -6.90 -3.80
C GLU A 1202 -0.87 -6.06 -4.49
N TYR A 1203 -1.46 -5.08 -3.78
CA TYR A 1203 -2.46 -4.18 -4.33
C TYR A 1203 -1.84 -3.04 -5.17
N LYS A 1204 -2.13 -3.00 -6.48
CA LYS A 1204 -1.49 -2.08 -7.47
C LYS A 1204 -2.45 -1.17 -8.25
N ARG A 1205 -3.71 -1.01 -7.83
CA ARG A 1205 -4.70 -0.12 -8.48
C ARG A 1205 -5.01 1.12 -7.63
N ASN A 1206 -4.78 2.33 -8.14
CA ASN A 1206 -5.50 3.62 -7.89
C ASN A 1206 -6.14 3.96 -6.52
N VAL A 1207 -5.77 3.32 -5.41
CA VAL A 1207 -6.00 3.79 -4.04
C VAL A 1207 -4.64 3.85 -3.38
N HIS A 1208 -3.85 4.84 -3.80
CA HIS A 1208 -2.85 5.39 -2.91
C HIS A 1208 -3.61 5.97 -1.71
N ASP A 1209 -3.05 5.83 -0.51
CA ASP A 1209 -3.62 6.36 0.74
C ASP A 1209 -5.01 5.80 1.12
N VAL A 1210 -5.03 4.58 1.69
CA VAL A 1210 -6.07 4.19 2.67
C VAL A 1210 -5.63 4.68 4.05
N VAL A 1211 -6.20 5.79 4.52
CA VAL A 1211 -5.87 6.37 5.83
C VAL A 1211 -6.97 6.00 6.83
N LEU A 1212 -6.60 5.19 7.83
CA LEU A 1212 -7.47 4.77 8.92
C LEU A 1212 -7.15 5.61 10.18
N VAL A 1213 -8.09 6.43 10.62
CA VAL A 1213 -7.95 7.20 11.87
C VAL A 1213 -8.67 6.46 13.00
N GLY A 1214 -7.90 5.78 13.84
CA GLY A 1214 -8.39 4.88 14.89
C GLY A 1214 -9.10 5.60 16.05
N GLY A 1215 -10.36 5.24 16.29
CA GLY A 1215 -11.24 5.83 17.32
C GLY A 1215 -10.95 5.40 18.76
N SER A 1216 -9.69 5.51 19.22
CA SER A 1216 -9.35 5.32 20.63
C SER A 1216 -9.85 6.50 21.48
N SER A 1217 -10.50 6.21 22.60
CA SER A 1217 -11.30 7.18 23.38
C SER A 1217 -10.48 8.20 24.22
N PHE A 1218 -9.58 8.96 23.59
CA PHE A 1218 -8.74 9.97 24.24
C PHE A 1218 -8.62 11.33 23.51
N VAL A 1219 -9.47 11.59 22.51
CA VAL A 1219 -9.47 12.82 21.66
C VAL A 1219 -9.54 14.14 22.45
N LYS A 1220 -10.03 14.14 23.71
CA LYS A 1220 -10.04 15.32 24.59
C LYS A 1220 -8.67 15.92 24.94
N ILE A 1221 -7.54 15.27 24.62
CA ILE A 1221 -6.21 15.88 24.80
C ILE A 1221 -5.73 16.58 23.52
N ILE A 1222 -5.95 15.98 22.35
CA ILE A 1222 -5.56 16.58 21.06
C ILE A 1222 -6.35 17.88 20.83
N LEU A 1223 -7.65 17.88 21.13
CA LEU A 1223 -8.45 19.10 21.05
C LEU A 1223 -7.96 20.22 21.99
N VAL A 1224 -7.32 19.91 23.13
CA VAL A 1224 -6.74 20.96 23.99
C VAL A 1224 -5.46 21.53 23.37
N ILE A 1225 -4.67 20.73 22.66
CA ILE A 1225 -3.47 21.19 21.94
C ILE A 1225 -3.88 22.06 20.73
N GLU A 1226 -4.90 21.65 19.98
CA GLU A 1226 -5.45 22.45 18.86
C GLU A 1226 -6.19 23.72 19.34
N ILE A 1227 -6.92 23.65 20.47
CA ILE A 1227 -7.53 24.84 21.08
C ILE A 1227 -6.46 25.79 21.66
N CYS A 1228 -5.31 25.29 22.11
CA CYS A 1228 -4.18 26.17 22.49
C CYS A 1228 -3.62 26.93 21.28
N LEU A 1229 -3.61 26.33 20.09
CA LEU A 1229 -3.25 27.02 18.86
C LEU A 1229 -4.32 28.07 18.48
N PHE A 1230 -5.61 27.75 18.59
CA PHE A 1230 -6.71 28.70 18.34
C PHE A 1230 -6.86 29.81 19.39
N HIS A 1231 -6.50 29.60 20.65
CA HIS A 1231 -6.52 30.66 21.68
C HIS A 1231 -5.35 31.66 21.55
N PHE A 1232 -4.26 31.27 20.89
CA PHE A 1232 -3.21 32.21 20.50
C PHE A 1232 -3.65 33.18 19.39
N GLU A 1233 -4.75 32.93 18.68
CA GLU A 1233 -5.32 33.86 17.68
C GLU A 1233 -6.21 34.97 18.29
N ILE A 1234 -6.56 34.90 19.59
CA ILE A 1234 -7.55 35.83 20.19
C ILE A 1234 -6.97 36.68 21.34
N CYS A 1235 -5.89 36.27 22.00
CA CYS A 1235 -5.33 37.00 23.15
C CYS A 1235 -4.14 37.92 22.81
N PHE A 1236 -4.34 38.92 21.94
CA PHE A 1236 -3.38 40.04 21.75
C PHE A 1236 -4.04 41.44 21.58
N PHE A 1237 -5.21 41.67 22.19
CA PHE A 1237 -5.76 43.00 22.55
C PHE A 1237 -6.62 42.81 23.81
N PRO A 1238 -6.59 43.70 24.83
CA PRO A 1238 -6.91 45.14 24.74
C PRO A 1238 -5.83 46.06 25.39
N PHE A 1239 -5.75 47.37 25.11
CA PHE A 1239 -6.75 48.40 25.43
C PHE A 1239 -6.68 49.62 24.50
N ALA A 1240 -7.81 50.30 24.33
CA ALA A 1240 -7.89 51.61 23.67
C ALA A 1240 -7.65 52.76 24.67
N CYS A 1241 -6.99 53.83 24.22
CA CYS A 1241 -7.33 55.23 24.53
C CYS A 1241 -6.42 56.20 23.74
N CYS A 1242 -7.03 57.30 23.26
CA CYS A 1242 -6.47 58.40 22.46
C CYS A 1242 -6.10 58.07 21.01
#